data_AF-A0A5A9NKE5-F1
#
_entry.id   AF-A0A5A9NKE5-F1
#
_cell.length_a   1.000
_cell.length_b   1.000
_cell.length_c   1.000
_cell.angle_alpha   90.00
_cell.angle_beta   90.00
_cell.angle_gamma   90.00
#
_symmetry.space_group_name_H-M   'P 1'
#
loop_
_entity.id
_entity.type
_entity.pdbx_description
1 polymer ?
#
loop_
_entity_poly.entity_id
_entity_poly.type
_entity_poly.pdbx_seq_one_letter_code
_entity_poly.pdbx_strand_id
1 'polypeptide(L)'
;MNDPDIPSYYTICQKRLPLGQFFNNTVHSQGWFGLWIFQEYFLMQNGFCNSSTPAPAIYSRLTSWNNEKGAEWVNVEAAQFSEFLMVNNEKAGVESKRIIRGNYSRWGLEGGNMNSKVVPMSNLLDPSHCSQVTDWSVGVPGAVCDDTTNFHRLFFYNPSSFWLLANNVILTNSFGSCVLYYTDGWMALVPIGQTYNWEFEHRSHISSLSYYGTIYGFKPENYIILNHNFTQAPDAFHIIDYRNGSSKPLDPAVNVNGDWYFNDLTNSVYYLGTCVIVDVVIPSLNKLTISGVLVIPDTNNGTSSISGSQFNNGVLNVMYISIQVGDKILLSTTSYDPWQTEIRTITAVSDYGHTLILDRPVKYTHIGQRYNVTGYSRSYQLAGNVGLLTRNIKIIGQEYPEMKTQSYGARVLVGTFTEGGITYRGKAQIRDVEFYRTGQEGWNDPSDPRYSLAFLNMGNVVVESYIKGCAFHDGFAPSIGVFGTDGLNIDDNVIHHTVGEGIRIWGDNSAVRRNLVTLTLWPGSYNGAAETLNTEWNAAIEVNEATNVILQENIVAGYERVGFRINGEPCPGGRSGICWPTFESEHNQGPQMSHIGLVSYNAIACLLTVSDTTFVGFKNVCSTERNYMFMSNPRNEDLQHPISVERITKIDSTEESLAFIHNPDLGKVNPSDCVDMDCDAKKKTMLKDLDGSFLGAVGAVVPYSEYEWNGNPRHGLGDYRIPKVMLTALNGSRIPVSQIAPNKGVIRDSCTYMSTWQSYKCFGLNYKMLVIESLDADTETRRLSPVAILGEIC
;
A
#
# COMPACT_ATOMS: atom_id res chain seq x y z
N MET A 1 -17.80 -20.14 30.81
CA MET A 1 -17.81 -19.19 31.93
C MET A 1 -16.99 -17.99 31.50
N ASN A 2 -17.44 -16.76 31.78
CA ASN A 2 -16.70 -15.57 31.38
C ASN A 2 -15.70 -15.24 32.48
N ASP A 3 -14.41 -15.31 32.15
CA ASP A 3 -13.33 -14.84 33.02
C ASP A 3 -13.23 -13.31 32.90
N PRO A 4 -13.32 -12.53 33.99
CA PRO A 4 -13.25 -11.08 33.96
C PRO A 4 -11.85 -10.51 33.71
N ASP A 5 -10.77 -11.31 33.80
CA ASP A 5 -9.39 -10.83 33.67
C ASP A 5 -8.83 -10.91 32.23
N ILE A 6 -9.64 -11.32 31.24
CA ILE A 6 -9.28 -11.23 29.81
C ILE A 6 -9.58 -9.81 29.31
N PRO A 7 -8.59 -9.02 28.84
CA PRO A 7 -8.84 -7.71 28.23
C PRO A 7 -9.85 -7.81 27.08
N SER A 8 -10.66 -6.77 26.88
CA SER A 8 -11.89 -6.82 26.07
C SER A 8 -11.69 -6.86 24.54
N TYR A 9 -11.01 -7.90 24.05
CA TYR A 9 -10.87 -8.26 22.63
C TYR A 9 -12.22 -8.41 21.91
N TYR A 10 -13.34 -8.57 22.63
CA TYR A 10 -14.71 -8.52 22.08
C TYR A 10 -15.10 -7.18 21.43
N THR A 11 -14.33 -6.10 21.63
CA THR A 11 -14.55 -4.79 20.95
C THR A 11 -13.83 -4.69 19.60
N ILE A 12 -13.02 -5.69 19.25
CA ILE A 12 -12.12 -5.72 18.10
C ILE A 12 -12.69 -6.70 17.06
N CYS A 13 -12.81 -6.26 15.79
CA CYS A 13 -13.43 -7.07 14.74
C CYS A 13 -12.35 -7.64 13.82
N GLN A 14 -12.17 -8.98 13.83
CA GLN A 14 -11.20 -9.68 12.98
C GLN A 14 -11.23 -9.22 11.51
N LYS A 15 -12.44 -9.05 10.94
CA LYS A 15 -12.69 -8.61 9.56
C LYS A 15 -12.24 -7.17 9.26
N ARG A 16 -11.78 -6.41 10.25
CA ARG A 16 -11.43 -4.98 10.14
C ARG A 16 -9.99 -4.69 10.57
N LEU A 17 -9.23 -5.70 10.97
CA LEU A 17 -7.94 -5.49 11.65
C LEU A 17 -6.83 -5.03 10.70
N PRO A 18 -6.02 -4.03 11.10
CA PRO A 18 -4.76 -3.72 10.46
C PRO A 18 -3.67 -4.75 10.83
N LEU A 19 -2.99 -5.28 9.81
CA LEU A 19 -1.66 -5.87 9.95
C LEU A 19 -0.62 -4.74 10.15
N GLY A 20 0.53 -5.00 10.77
CA GLY A 20 1.59 -3.99 10.91
C GLY A 20 2.40 -3.83 9.63
N GLN A 21 2.80 -4.96 9.04
CA GLN A 21 3.47 -5.00 7.74
C GLN A 21 3.32 -6.36 7.05
N PHE A 22 3.14 -6.39 5.72
CA PHE A 22 3.36 -7.57 4.88
C PHE A 22 4.39 -7.28 3.78
N PHE A 23 5.62 -7.77 3.96
CA PHE A 23 6.72 -7.42 3.06
C PHE A 23 7.63 -8.61 2.71
N ASN A 24 7.85 -8.83 1.41
CA ASN A 24 8.90 -9.72 0.87
C ASN A 24 8.78 -11.18 1.34
N ASN A 25 7.56 -11.65 1.61
CA ASN A 25 7.28 -13.04 1.99
C ASN A 25 7.23 -13.94 0.73
N THR A 26 7.59 -15.21 0.88
CA THR A 26 7.57 -16.21 -0.20
C THR A 26 6.69 -17.39 0.19
N VAL A 27 5.90 -17.90 -0.75
CA VAL A 27 5.08 -19.09 -0.56
C VAL A 27 5.12 -19.99 -1.80
N HIS A 28 5.46 -21.26 -1.62
CA HIS A 28 5.52 -22.19 -2.73
C HIS A 28 5.20 -23.63 -2.37
N SER A 29 4.90 -24.42 -3.40
CA SER A 29 4.66 -25.85 -3.27
C SER A 29 3.49 -26.19 -2.32
N GLN A 30 2.52 -25.28 -2.20
CA GLN A 30 1.33 -25.45 -1.36
C GLN A 30 0.28 -26.32 -2.03
N GLY A 31 -0.42 -27.13 -1.23
CA GLY A 31 -1.55 -27.93 -1.68
C GLY A 31 -2.68 -27.08 -2.26
N TRP A 32 -3.07 -25.97 -1.59
CA TRP A 32 -4.12 -25.05 -2.04
C TRP A 32 -3.57 -23.63 -2.29
N PHE A 33 -3.76 -22.70 -1.35
CA PHE A 33 -3.58 -21.27 -1.59
C PHE A 33 -2.27 -20.74 -1.00
N GLY A 34 -1.50 -19.96 -1.78
CA GLY A 34 -0.30 -19.31 -1.28
C GLY A 34 -0.60 -18.23 -0.24
N LEU A 35 -1.41 -17.25 -0.62
CA LEU A 35 -2.00 -16.23 0.26
C LEU A 35 -3.52 -16.34 0.22
N TRP A 36 -4.19 -16.26 1.37
CA TRP A 36 -5.65 -16.30 1.45
C TRP A 36 -6.26 -15.27 2.41
N ILE A 37 -7.28 -14.55 1.93
CA ILE A 37 -8.02 -13.52 2.67
C ILE A 37 -9.53 -13.84 2.59
N PHE A 38 -10.16 -14.15 3.74
CA PHE A 38 -11.46 -14.83 3.78
C PHE A 38 -12.23 -14.55 5.09
N GLN A 39 -13.57 -14.51 5.12
CA GLN A 39 -14.54 -14.46 4.01
C GLN A 39 -14.90 -13.05 3.56
N GLU A 40 -14.59 -12.07 4.40
CA GLU A 40 -15.02 -10.68 4.31
C GLU A 40 -13.96 -9.85 5.00
N TYR A 41 -13.36 -8.88 4.30
CA TYR A 41 -12.30 -8.05 4.86
C TYR A 41 -12.50 -6.58 4.46
N PHE A 42 -12.73 -5.77 5.49
CA PHE A 42 -13.17 -4.38 5.44
C PHE A 42 -12.28 -3.55 6.38
N LEU A 43 -11.03 -3.29 5.96
CA LEU A 43 -10.05 -2.64 6.82
C LEU A 43 -10.51 -1.23 7.23
N MET A 44 -10.48 -0.98 8.53
CA MET A 44 -10.79 0.32 9.14
C MET A 44 -9.53 0.87 9.82
N GLN A 45 -9.37 2.19 9.87
CA GLN A 45 -8.16 2.85 10.42
C GLN A 45 -7.73 2.38 11.83
N ASN A 46 -8.64 1.82 12.63
CA ASN A 46 -8.43 1.44 14.02
C ASN A 46 -8.96 0.03 14.41
N GLY A 47 -9.41 -0.79 13.45
CA GLY A 47 -9.85 -2.17 13.70
C GLY A 47 -11.11 -2.40 14.57
N PHE A 48 -11.71 -1.37 15.17
CA PHE A 48 -12.84 -1.55 16.10
C PHE A 48 -14.16 -1.99 15.41
N CYS A 49 -14.96 -2.79 16.13
CA CYS A 49 -16.27 -3.28 15.70
C CYS A 49 -17.26 -2.17 15.28
N ASN A 50 -17.14 -0.97 15.85
CA ASN A 50 -18.01 0.19 15.59
C ASN A 50 -17.41 1.21 14.61
N SER A 51 -16.20 0.99 14.11
CA SER A 51 -15.51 1.94 13.22
C SER A 51 -16.23 2.11 11.88
N SER A 52 -16.13 3.30 11.30
CA SER A 52 -16.77 3.68 10.03
C SER A 52 -15.81 4.35 9.04
N THR A 53 -14.54 4.50 9.39
CA THR A 53 -13.52 5.13 8.53
C THR A 53 -12.69 4.05 7.84
N PRO A 54 -12.97 3.72 6.56
CA PRO A 54 -12.24 2.70 5.83
C PRO A 54 -10.79 3.13 5.57
N ALA A 55 -9.90 2.16 5.47
CA ALA A 55 -8.51 2.36 5.04
C ALA A 55 -8.13 1.27 4.02
N PRO A 56 -7.44 1.59 2.91
CA PRO A 56 -7.02 0.56 1.99
C PRO A 56 -5.97 -0.38 2.62
N ALA A 57 -6.10 -1.67 2.33
CA ALA A 57 -5.21 -2.72 2.79
C ALA A 57 -4.07 -2.93 1.79
N ILE A 58 -2.81 -2.87 2.21
CA ILE A 58 -1.66 -3.08 1.33
C ILE A 58 -1.01 -4.45 1.62
N TYR A 59 -0.53 -5.08 0.55
CA TYR A 59 0.29 -6.29 0.59
C TYR A 59 1.47 -6.10 -0.37
N SER A 60 2.70 -6.14 0.13
CA SER A 60 3.89 -5.79 -0.64
C SER A 60 4.81 -6.99 -0.87
N ARG A 61 5.18 -7.23 -2.14
CA ARG A 61 6.25 -8.16 -2.56
C ARG A 61 6.03 -9.61 -2.12
N LEU A 62 4.87 -10.20 -2.44
CA LEU A 62 4.69 -11.65 -2.37
C LEU A 62 5.36 -12.33 -3.56
N THR A 63 6.17 -13.37 -3.30
CA THR A 63 6.57 -14.33 -4.34
C THR A 63 5.78 -15.63 -4.15
N SER A 64 5.01 -16.04 -5.15
CA SER A 64 4.10 -17.20 -5.06
C SER A 64 4.23 -18.15 -6.26
N TRP A 65 4.65 -19.40 -6.03
CA TRP A 65 4.89 -20.36 -7.12
C TRP A 65 4.61 -21.83 -6.80
N ASN A 66 4.27 -22.64 -7.79
CA ASN A 66 3.91 -24.07 -7.64
C ASN A 66 2.83 -24.32 -6.56
N ASN A 67 1.86 -23.42 -6.44
CA ASN A 67 0.67 -23.59 -5.59
C ASN A 67 -0.55 -23.90 -6.48
N GLU A 68 -1.65 -24.44 -5.93
CA GLU A 68 -2.91 -24.51 -6.68
C GLU A 68 -3.33 -23.09 -7.11
N LYS A 69 -3.24 -22.12 -6.19
CA LYS A 69 -3.42 -20.69 -6.47
C LYS A 69 -2.41 -19.81 -5.75
N GLY A 70 -1.90 -18.79 -6.43
CA GLY A 70 -0.85 -17.93 -5.90
C GLY A 70 -1.33 -17.00 -4.78
N ALA A 71 -2.43 -16.29 -4.99
CA ALA A 71 -3.19 -15.56 -3.97
C ALA A 71 -4.69 -15.62 -4.28
N GLU A 72 -5.53 -15.89 -3.28
CA GLU A 72 -6.99 -15.89 -3.41
C GLU A 72 -7.61 -14.96 -2.35
N TRP A 73 -8.64 -14.19 -2.71
CA TRP A 73 -9.43 -13.43 -1.74
C TRP A 73 -10.93 -13.42 -2.00
N VAL A 74 -11.71 -13.27 -0.94
CA VAL A 74 -13.18 -13.34 -0.93
C VAL A 74 -13.77 -12.12 -0.22
N ASN A 75 -14.73 -11.44 -0.86
CA ASN A 75 -15.40 -10.21 -0.37
C ASN A 75 -14.45 -9.19 0.32
N VAL A 76 -13.38 -8.80 -0.37
CA VAL A 76 -12.42 -7.80 0.11
C VAL A 76 -12.70 -6.45 -0.54
N GLU A 77 -12.63 -5.37 0.25
CA GLU A 77 -12.72 -3.98 -0.24
C GLU A 77 -11.36 -3.49 -0.79
N ALA A 78 -11.02 -2.20 -0.65
CA ALA A 78 -9.84 -1.59 -1.30
C ALA A 78 -8.52 -2.25 -0.85
N ALA A 79 -8.02 -3.19 -1.65
CA ALA A 79 -6.80 -3.95 -1.37
C ALA A 79 -5.77 -3.79 -2.50
N GLN A 80 -4.58 -3.33 -2.14
CA GLN A 80 -3.45 -3.05 -3.02
C GLN A 80 -2.40 -4.14 -2.91
N PHE A 81 -2.24 -4.91 -3.99
CA PHE A 81 -1.20 -5.91 -4.13
C PHE A 81 -0.05 -5.31 -4.95
N SER A 82 1.07 -4.98 -4.30
CA SER A 82 2.22 -4.32 -4.92
C SER A 82 3.37 -5.30 -5.14
N GLU A 83 4.00 -5.25 -6.33
CA GLU A 83 5.21 -6.02 -6.65
C GLU A 83 5.09 -7.54 -6.45
N PHE A 84 3.90 -8.10 -6.65
CA PHE A 84 3.68 -9.54 -6.58
C PHE A 84 4.33 -10.27 -7.77
N LEU A 85 5.02 -11.37 -7.47
CA LEU A 85 5.64 -12.27 -8.44
C LEU A 85 4.92 -13.62 -8.37
N MET A 86 4.04 -13.87 -9.35
CA MET A 86 3.31 -15.14 -9.47
C MET A 86 3.90 -15.99 -10.59
N VAL A 87 4.36 -17.20 -10.30
CA VAL A 87 5.02 -18.08 -11.28
C VAL A 87 4.47 -19.49 -11.19
N ASN A 88 3.97 -20.07 -12.30
CA ASN A 88 3.57 -21.48 -12.36
C ASN A 88 2.66 -21.93 -11.19
N ASN A 89 1.55 -21.24 -10.97
CA ASN A 89 0.49 -21.71 -10.07
C ASN A 89 -0.58 -22.43 -10.92
N GLU A 90 -1.10 -23.56 -10.44
CA GLU A 90 -1.83 -24.55 -11.25
C GLU A 90 -3.11 -23.98 -11.88
N LYS A 91 -3.94 -23.30 -11.08
CA LYS A 91 -5.26 -22.79 -11.48
C LYS A 91 -5.27 -21.29 -11.67
N ALA A 92 -4.57 -20.54 -10.83
CA ALA A 92 -4.50 -19.08 -10.92
C ALA A 92 -3.25 -18.50 -10.23
N GLY A 93 -2.61 -17.51 -10.84
CA GLY A 93 -1.66 -16.66 -10.12
C GLY A 93 -2.36 -15.81 -9.06
N VAL A 94 -3.53 -15.26 -9.40
CA VAL A 94 -4.39 -14.45 -8.54
C VAL A 94 -5.85 -14.78 -8.84
N GLU A 95 -6.69 -14.98 -7.82
CA GLU A 95 -8.15 -15.14 -7.96
C GLU A 95 -8.90 -14.25 -6.95
N SER A 96 -10.01 -13.64 -7.39
CA SER A 96 -10.94 -12.93 -6.51
C SER A 96 -12.35 -13.49 -6.64
N LYS A 97 -12.98 -13.81 -5.50
CA LYS A 97 -14.34 -14.37 -5.45
C LYS A 97 -15.30 -13.37 -4.81
N ARG A 98 -16.15 -12.77 -5.65
CA ARG A 98 -17.26 -11.87 -5.30
C ARG A 98 -16.84 -10.58 -4.58
N ILE A 99 -17.36 -9.45 -5.07
CA ILE A 99 -17.27 -8.14 -4.41
C ILE A 99 -18.71 -7.76 -4.03
N ILE A 100 -19.02 -7.75 -2.73
CA ILE A 100 -20.33 -7.31 -2.22
C ILE A 100 -20.35 -5.77 -2.18
N ARG A 101 -21.48 -5.15 -2.54
CA ARG A 101 -21.64 -3.68 -2.45
C ARG A 101 -21.71 -3.23 -0.98
N GLY A 102 -20.57 -2.83 -0.44
CA GLY A 102 -20.44 -1.91 0.69
C GLY A 102 -20.37 -0.44 0.22
N ASN A 103 -20.54 0.51 1.15
CA ASN A 103 -20.73 1.94 0.88
C ASN A 103 -19.52 2.67 0.24
N TYR A 104 -19.60 2.90 -1.08
CA TYR A 104 -19.06 4.05 -1.84
C TYR A 104 -17.56 4.17 -2.21
N SER A 105 -17.37 5.05 -3.22
CA SER A 105 -16.14 5.58 -3.84
C SER A 105 -15.35 4.62 -4.74
N ARG A 106 -14.86 5.15 -5.87
CA ARG A 106 -14.13 4.38 -6.88
C ARG A 106 -12.69 4.17 -6.42
N TRP A 107 -12.18 2.96 -6.58
CA TRP A 107 -10.79 2.62 -6.30
C TRP A 107 -10.24 1.66 -7.36
N GLY A 108 -8.96 1.82 -7.72
CA GLY A 108 -8.26 1.02 -8.71
C GLY A 108 -7.16 1.81 -9.44
N LEU A 109 -6.00 1.19 -9.60
CA LEU A 109 -4.90 1.72 -10.42
C LEU A 109 -5.05 1.22 -11.86
N GLU A 110 -4.73 2.06 -12.84
CA GLU A 110 -4.57 1.65 -14.24
C GLU A 110 -3.29 0.79 -14.35
N GLY A 111 -3.41 -0.51 -14.06
CA GLY A 111 -2.27 -1.39 -13.72
C GLY A 111 -2.35 -2.81 -14.30
N GLY A 112 -2.69 -2.93 -15.58
CA GLY A 112 -2.17 -4.05 -16.39
C GLY A 112 -0.68 -3.82 -16.73
N ASN A 113 -0.14 -4.56 -17.70
CA ASN A 113 1.19 -4.29 -18.27
C ASN A 113 1.41 -2.79 -18.47
N MET A 114 2.62 -2.28 -18.20
CA MET A 114 2.89 -0.84 -18.30
C MET A 114 2.49 -0.33 -19.69
N ASN A 115 1.37 0.39 -19.74
CA ASN A 115 0.72 0.93 -20.94
C ASN A 115 -0.20 -0.06 -21.72
N SER A 116 -0.84 -1.03 -21.08
CA SER A 116 -1.82 -1.92 -21.72
C SER A 116 -2.91 -2.43 -20.77
N LYS A 117 -4.10 -2.67 -21.32
CA LYS A 117 -5.32 -3.13 -20.64
C LYS A 117 -5.73 -4.49 -21.18
N VAL A 118 -6.21 -5.38 -20.31
CA VAL A 118 -6.71 -6.70 -20.69
C VAL A 118 -8.23 -6.71 -20.55
N VAL A 119 -8.94 -7.08 -21.61
CA VAL A 119 -10.40 -7.07 -21.69
C VAL A 119 -10.93 -8.33 -22.38
N PRO A 120 -12.21 -8.72 -22.19
CA PRO A 120 -12.85 -9.71 -23.05
C PRO A 120 -12.89 -9.20 -24.49
N MET A 121 -12.59 -10.07 -25.46
CA MET A 121 -12.70 -9.74 -26.88
C MET A 121 -14.15 -9.40 -27.24
N SER A 122 -14.34 -8.30 -27.97
CA SER A 122 -15.63 -7.84 -28.46
C SER A 122 -15.44 -7.12 -29.79
N ASN A 123 -16.42 -7.23 -30.68
CA ASN A 123 -16.43 -6.48 -31.95
C ASN A 123 -16.59 -4.96 -31.73
N LEU A 124 -16.86 -4.52 -30.50
CA LEU A 124 -16.87 -3.10 -30.12
C LEU A 124 -15.46 -2.52 -29.92
N LEU A 125 -14.42 -3.36 -29.84
CA LEU A 125 -13.03 -2.92 -29.63
C LEU A 125 -12.43 -2.36 -30.92
N ASP A 126 -11.58 -1.34 -30.79
CA ASP A 126 -10.84 -0.80 -31.94
C ASP A 126 -9.73 -1.80 -32.36
N PRO A 127 -9.78 -2.38 -33.57
CA PRO A 127 -8.81 -3.38 -34.01
C PRO A 127 -7.40 -2.81 -34.28
N SER A 128 -7.24 -1.48 -34.30
CA SER A 128 -5.92 -0.83 -34.43
C SER A 128 -5.18 -0.69 -33.10
N HIS A 129 -5.92 -0.65 -31.99
CA HIS A 129 -5.39 -0.49 -30.63
C HIS A 129 -5.58 -1.72 -29.73
N CYS A 130 -6.49 -2.65 -30.10
CA CYS A 130 -6.78 -3.89 -29.40
C CYS A 130 -6.49 -5.12 -30.28
N SER A 131 -5.64 -6.03 -29.81
CA SER A 131 -5.36 -7.32 -30.45
C SER A 131 -5.94 -8.48 -29.64
N GLN A 132 -6.63 -9.40 -30.32
CA GLN A 132 -7.11 -10.64 -29.71
C GLN A 132 -5.93 -11.53 -29.31
N VAL A 133 -5.97 -12.11 -28.12
CA VAL A 133 -5.06 -13.16 -27.67
C VAL A 133 -5.89 -14.42 -27.41
N THR A 134 -5.81 -15.37 -28.35
CA THR A 134 -6.61 -16.61 -28.35
C THR A 134 -6.39 -17.48 -27.13
N ASP A 135 -5.20 -17.40 -26.55
CA ASP A 135 -4.74 -18.26 -25.45
C ASP A 135 -5.18 -17.70 -24.09
N TRP A 136 -5.86 -16.54 -24.08
CA TRP A 136 -6.32 -15.87 -22.87
C TRP A 136 -7.81 -16.10 -22.67
N SER A 137 -8.17 -16.54 -21.47
CA SER A 137 -9.53 -16.91 -21.02
C SER A 137 -10.11 -18.19 -21.65
N VAL A 138 -10.80 -18.98 -20.81
CA VAL A 138 -11.48 -20.22 -21.20
C VAL A 138 -12.97 -19.91 -21.40
N GLY A 139 -13.40 -19.72 -22.65
CA GLY A 139 -14.81 -19.59 -23.04
C GLY A 139 -15.13 -18.33 -23.87
N VAL A 140 -14.47 -17.21 -23.57
CA VAL A 140 -14.49 -15.99 -24.40
C VAL A 140 -13.05 -15.55 -24.60
N PRO A 141 -12.54 -15.34 -25.83
CA PRO A 141 -11.17 -14.92 -26.05
C PRO A 141 -10.84 -13.60 -25.34
N GLY A 142 -9.62 -13.44 -24.87
CA GLY A 142 -9.11 -12.17 -24.37
C GLY A 142 -8.65 -11.23 -25.48
N ALA A 143 -8.53 -9.95 -25.17
CA ALA A 143 -7.85 -8.95 -25.98
C ALA A 143 -6.91 -8.09 -25.13
N VAL A 144 -5.77 -7.73 -25.70
CA VAL A 144 -4.84 -6.72 -25.17
C VAL A 144 -5.10 -5.43 -25.93
N CYS A 145 -5.44 -4.37 -25.20
CA CYS A 145 -5.50 -3.01 -25.74
C CYS A 145 -4.34 -2.18 -25.18
N ASP A 146 -3.88 -1.17 -25.91
CA ASP A 146 -2.88 -0.23 -25.41
C ASP A 146 -3.44 0.75 -24.35
N ASP A 147 -2.63 1.73 -23.92
CA ASP A 147 -3.03 2.73 -22.93
C ASP A 147 -3.96 3.81 -23.47
N THR A 148 -3.96 4.04 -24.78
CA THR A 148 -4.82 5.05 -25.43
C THR A 148 -6.29 4.64 -25.38
N THR A 149 -6.57 3.34 -25.51
CA THR A 149 -7.95 2.82 -25.46
C THR A 149 -8.47 2.80 -24.02
N ASN A 150 -9.52 3.56 -23.73
CA ASN A 150 -10.18 3.59 -22.43
C ASN A 150 -11.61 3.02 -22.52
N PHE A 151 -12.16 2.59 -21.38
CA PHE A 151 -13.46 1.92 -21.33
C PHE A 151 -14.38 2.49 -20.26
N HIS A 152 -15.67 2.47 -20.56
CA HIS A 152 -16.75 2.55 -19.59
C HIS A 152 -17.40 1.18 -19.40
N ARG A 153 -17.92 0.92 -18.20
CA ARG A 153 -18.84 -0.20 -17.98
C ARG A 153 -20.26 0.35 -18.01
N LEU A 154 -21.02 0.00 -19.03
CA LEU A 154 -22.44 0.30 -19.17
C LEU A 154 -23.24 -0.84 -18.51
N PHE A 155 -24.16 -0.51 -17.61
CA PHE A 155 -25.11 -1.44 -17.02
C PHE A 155 -26.52 -0.86 -17.08
N PHE A 156 -27.51 -1.66 -17.48
CA PHE A 156 -28.88 -1.18 -17.63
C PHE A 156 -29.87 -2.27 -17.23
N TYR A 157 -30.92 -1.87 -16.50
CA TYR A 157 -31.76 -2.79 -15.74
C TYR A 157 -33.16 -2.22 -15.51
N ASN A 158 -34.07 -3.09 -15.03
CA ASN A 158 -35.45 -2.77 -14.68
C ASN A 158 -36.22 -2.00 -15.80
N PRO A 159 -36.33 -2.57 -17.02
CA PRO A 159 -37.17 -2.00 -18.07
C PRO A 159 -38.66 -2.03 -17.71
N SER A 160 -39.41 -0.99 -18.07
CA SER A 160 -40.83 -0.81 -17.73
C SER A 160 -41.78 -1.82 -18.39
N SER A 161 -41.34 -2.54 -19.42
CA SER A 161 -42.11 -3.62 -20.06
C SER A 161 -41.53 -4.97 -19.70
N PHE A 162 -42.33 -5.83 -19.06
CA PHE A 162 -41.95 -7.21 -18.71
C PHE A 162 -41.42 -8.01 -19.91
N TRP A 163 -41.96 -7.75 -21.11
CA TRP A 163 -41.54 -8.35 -22.37
C TRP A 163 -40.12 -7.96 -22.82
N LEU A 164 -39.45 -7.01 -22.17
CA LEU A 164 -38.05 -6.66 -22.45
C LEU A 164 -37.07 -7.45 -21.57
N LEU A 165 -37.50 -7.96 -20.41
CA LEU A 165 -36.66 -8.66 -19.40
C LEU A 165 -36.07 -10.01 -19.87
N ALA A 166 -36.32 -10.44 -21.11
CA ALA A 166 -35.82 -11.70 -21.65
C ALA A 166 -35.31 -11.58 -23.11
N ASN A 167 -35.14 -10.35 -23.62
CA ASN A 167 -34.60 -10.11 -24.95
C ASN A 167 -33.09 -9.84 -24.87
N ASN A 168 -32.35 -10.31 -25.88
CA ASN A 168 -30.98 -9.88 -26.08
C ASN A 168 -30.95 -8.44 -26.59
N VAL A 169 -29.90 -7.71 -26.20
CA VAL A 169 -29.65 -6.35 -26.69
C VAL A 169 -28.42 -6.37 -27.55
N ILE A 170 -28.56 -5.94 -28.81
CA ILE A 170 -27.44 -5.73 -29.72
C ILE A 170 -26.93 -4.31 -29.48
N LEU A 171 -25.66 -4.18 -29.11
CA LEU A 171 -24.97 -2.92 -28.95
C LEU A 171 -23.98 -2.76 -30.10
N THR A 172 -23.99 -1.62 -30.79
CA THR A 172 -23.23 -1.37 -32.02
C THR A 172 -22.51 -0.02 -31.97
N ASN A 173 -21.24 0.02 -32.35
CA ASN A 173 -20.47 1.25 -32.56
C ASN A 173 -19.83 1.28 -33.96
N SER A 174 -18.88 2.19 -34.19
CA SER A 174 -18.14 2.31 -35.45
C SER A 174 -17.30 1.07 -35.83
N PHE A 175 -16.95 0.21 -34.87
CA PHE A 175 -16.08 -0.95 -35.08
C PHE A 175 -16.87 -2.23 -35.32
N GLY A 176 -18.05 -2.37 -34.70
CA GLY A 176 -18.92 -3.54 -34.90
C GLY A 176 -20.05 -3.65 -33.88
N SER A 177 -20.62 -4.87 -33.79
CA SER A 177 -21.79 -5.19 -32.97
C SER A 177 -21.52 -6.33 -31.98
N CYS A 178 -22.04 -6.20 -30.76
CA CYS A 178 -21.92 -7.17 -29.67
C CYS A 178 -23.31 -7.48 -29.10
N VAL A 179 -23.59 -8.77 -28.87
CA VAL A 179 -24.86 -9.23 -28.28
C VAL A 179 -24.71 -9.31 -26.76
N LEU A 180 -25.68 -8.74 -26.05
CA LEU A 180 -25.74 -8.68 -24.59
C LEU A 180 -26.90 -9.55 -24.10
N TYR A 181 -26.60 -10.54 -23.27
CA TYR A 181 -27.57 -11.46 -22.68
C TYR A 181 -28.11 -10.90 -21.35
N TYR A 182 -29.39 -11.13 -21.07
CA TYR A 182 -30.03 -10.70 -19.83
C TYR A 182 -29.77 -11.71 -18.69
N THR A 183 -29.43 -11.21 -17.49
CA THR A 183 -29.48 -12.00 -16.25
C THR A 183 -30.30 -11.31 -15.15
N ASP A 184 -29.95 -10.06 -14.82
CA ASP A 184 -30.69 -9.13 -13.94
C ASP A 184 -30.64 -7.69 -14.53
N GLY A 185 -30.65 -7.63 -15.86
CA GLY A 185 -30.20 -6.50 -16.66
C GLY A 185 -29.11 -6.93 -17.64
N TRP A 186 -28.56 -5.96 -18.35
CA TRP A 186 -27.53 -6.14 -19.38
C TRP A 186 -26.29 -5.34 -19.03
N MET A 187 -25.11 -5.86 -19.37
CA MET A 187 -23.82 -5.23 -19.09
C MET A 187 -22.91 -5.26 -20.31
N ALA A 188 -22.28 -4.13 -20.62
CA ALA A 188 -21.28 -4.02 -21.68
C ALA A 188 -20.03 -3.28 -21.19
N LEU A 189 -18.88 -3.64 -21.74
CA LEU A 189 -17.66 -2.84 -21.70
C LEU A 189 -17.58 -2.08 -23.03
N VAL A 190 -17.52 -0.75 -22.97
CA VAL A 190 -17.67 0.12 -24.15
C VAL A 190 -16.50 1.11 -24.22
N PRO A 191 -15.74 1.17 -25.33
CA PRO A 191 -14.74 2.22 -25.55
C PRO A 191 -15.27 3.66 -25.40
N ILE A 192 -14.43 4.55 -24.88
CA ILE A 192 -14.76 5.98 -24.70
C ILE A 192 -14.73 6.72 -26.04
N GLY A 193 -15.49 7.82 -26.16
CA GLY A 193 -15.49 8.70 -27.33
C GLY A 193 -16.26 8.17 -28.53
N GLN A 194 -16.89 7.00 -28.40
CA GLN A 194 -17.70 6.38 -29.44
C GLN A 194 -19.19 6.67 -29.26
N THR A 195 -19.93 6.61 -30.38
CA THR A 195 -21.39 6.62 -30.37
C THR A 195 -21.90 5.17 -30.41
N TYR A 196 -22.85 4.84 -29.55
CA TYR A 196 -23.43 3.50 -29.47
C TYR A 196 -24.91 3.51 -29.83
N ASN A 197 -25.27 2.81 -30.91
CA ASN A 197 -26.64 2.37 -31.15
C ASN A 197 -26.91 1.10 -30.33
N TRP A 198 -28.14 0.94 -29.87
CA TRP A 198 -28.59 -0.33 -29.30
C TRP A 198 -30.03 -0.66 -29.68
N GLU A 199 -30.31 -1.95 -29.79
CA GLU A 199 -31.60 -2.46 -30.22
C GLU A 199 -31.90 -3.81 -29.56
N PHE A 200 -33.19 -4.15 -29.44
CA PHE A 200 -33.63 -5.46 -28.94
C PHE A 200 -33.80 -6.40 -30.14
N GLU A 201 -33.12 -7.56 -30.09
CA GLU A 201 -32.91 -8.47 -31.23
C GLU A 201 -34.20 -8.93 -31.97
N HIS A 202 -35.37 -8.83 -31.33
CA HIS A 202 -36.65 -9.35 -31.84
C HIS A 202 -37.82 -8.34 -31.72
N ARG A 203 -37.67 -7.08 -32.16
CA ARG A 203 -38.75 -6.07 -32.10
C ARG A 203 -39.09 -5.41 -33.45
N SER A 204 -40.38 -5.41 -33.79
CA SER A 204 -40.97 -4.65 -34.90
C SER A 204 -41.74 -3.40 -34.45
N HIS A 205 -42.00 -3.23 -33.15
CA HIS A 205 -42.64 -2.04 -32.58
C HIS A 205 -42.31 -1.89 -31.09
N ILE A 206 -41.96 -0.67 -30.67
CA ILE A 206 -41.77 -0.28 -29.26
C ILE A 206 -42.69 0.91 -29.00
N SER A 207 -43.73 0.70 -28.20
CA SER A 207 -44.73 1.75 -27.85
C SER A 207 -44.38 2.51 -26.58
N SER A 208 -43.51 1.97 -25.72
CA SER A 208 -42.97 2.64 -24.54
C SER A 208 -41.68 1.95 -24.13
N LEU A 209 -40.68 2.73 -23.73
CA LEU A 209 -39.40 2.26 -23.23
C LEU A 209 -38.95 3.13 -22.07
N SER A 210 -38.69 2.52 -20.93
CA SER A 210 -38.09 3.16 -19.76
C SER A 210 -37.21 2.13 -19.08
N TYR A 211 -36.04 2.53 -18.59
CA TYR A 211 -35.06 1.64 -17.95
C TYR A 211 -34.15 2.51 -17.07
N TYR A 212 -33.42 1.87 -16.15
CA TYR A 212 -32.37 2.54 -15.39
C TYR A 212 -31.02 2.22 -16.04
N GLY A 213 -30.28 3.26 -16.46
CA GLY A 213 -28.92 3.14 -16.98
C GLY A 213 -27.90 3.65 -15.96
N THR A 214 -26.80 2.93 -15.78
CA THR A 214 -25.66 3.34 -14.94
C THR A 214 -24.37 3.09 -15.69
N ILE A 215 -23.52 4.13 -15.79
CA ILE A 215 -22.23 4.03 -16.49
C ILE A 215 -21.09 4.32 -15.51
N TYR A 216 -20.19 3.36 -15.38
CA TYR A 216 -19.05 3.43 -14.45
C TYR A 216 -17.77 3.84 -15.20
N GLY A 217 -16.87 4.56 -14.52
CA GLY A 217 -15.55 4.94 -15.08
C GLY A 217 -15.49 6.28 -15.80
N PHE A 218 -16.50 7.16 -15.65
CA PHE A 218 -16.49 8.51 -16.21
C PHE A 218 -15.46 9.43 -15.53
N LYS A 219 -14.46 9.92 -16.27
CA LYS A 219 -13.64 11.08 -15.92
C LYS A 219 -14.30 12.36 -16.47
N PRO A 220 -14.00 13.56 -15.93
CA PRO A 220 -14.49 14.85 -16.40
C PRO A 220 -14.58 15.04 -17.93
N GLU A 221 -13.51 14.65 -18.61
CA GLU A 221 -13.28 14.78 -20.05
C GLU A 221 -13.97 13.70 -20.89
N ASN A 222 -14.57 12.69 -20.25
CA ASN A 222 -15.20 11.56 -20.94
C ASN A 222 -16.66 11.85 -21.28
N TYR A 223 -17.05 11.41 -22.48
CA TYR A 223 -18.43 11.43 -22.95
C TYR A 223 -18.82 10.08 -23.58
N ILE A 224 -20.13 9.83 -23.61
CA ILE A 224 -20.74 8.77 -24.42
C ILE A 224 -22.03 9.31 -25.06
N ILE A 225 -22.19 9.06 -26.35
CA ILE A 225 -23.46 9.31 -27.04
C ILE A 225 -24.14 7.97 -27.21
N LEU A 226 -25.29 7.81 -26.56
CA LEU A 226 -26.16 6.65 -26.73
C LEU A 226 -27.29 7.04 -27.67
N ASN A 227 -27.70 6.12 -28.55
CA ASN A 227 -28.84 6.35 -29.42
C ASN A 227 -29.79 5.14 -29.50
N HIS A 228 -31.08 5.44 -29.69
CA HIS A 228 -32.11 4.46 -30.02
C HIS A 228 -32.69 4.82 -31.38
N ASN A 229 -32.96 3.81 -32.20
CA ASN A 229 -33.72 3.96 -33.42
C ASN A 229 -35.18 3.52 -33.19
N PHE A 230 -36.15 4.38 -33.51
CA PHE A 230 -37.57 4.06 -33.37
C PHE A 230 -38.26 3.87 -34.72
N THR A 231 -39.25 2.99 -34.78
CA THR A 231 -40.05 2.79 -36.00
C THR A 231 -41.06 3.92 -36.28
N GLN A 232 -41.28 4.80 -35.30
CA GLN A 232 -42.21 5.93 -35.32
C GLN A 232 -41.64 7.07 -34.47
N ALA A 233 -42.04 8.31 -34.73
CA ALA A 233 -41.64 9.46 -33.91
C ALA A 233 -42.26 9.38 -32.51
N PRO A 234 -41.47 9.41 -31.41
CA PRO A 234 -42.01 9.38 -30.05
C PRO A 234 -42.69 10.70 -29.63
N ASP A 235 -43.81 10.60 -28.90
CA ASP A 235 -44.58 11.77 -28.44
C ASP A 235 -43.87 12.58 -27.32
N ALA A 236 -42.94 11.97 -26.58
CA ALA A 236 -42.22 12.61 -25.48
C ALA A 236 -40.89 11.90 -25.18
N PHE A 237 -39.92 12.66 -24.65
CA PHE A 237 -38.63 12.17 -24.17
C PHE A 237 -38.40 12.61 -22.71
N HIS A 238 -37.82 11.72 -21.91
CA HIS A 238 -37.38 12.01 -20.54
C HIS A 238 -36.09 11.24 -20.27
N ILE A 239 -34.95 11.95 -20.23
CA ILE A 239 -33.61 11.35 -20.11
C ILE A 239 -33.17 11.34 -18.64
N ILE A 240 -32.93 12.52 -18.07
CA ILE A 240 -32.73 12.73 -16.63
C ILE A 240 -33.71 13.75 -16.02
N ASP A 241 -34.33 14.55 -16.88
CA ASP A 241 -35.37 15.53 -16.58
C ASP A 241 -36.21 15.79 -17.85
N TYR A 242 -37.14 16.75 -17.77
CA TYR A 242 -38.02 17.18 -18.87
C TYR A 242 -37.46 18.39 -19.65
N ARG A 243 -36.15 18.49 -19.88
CA ARG A 243 -35.58 19.55 -20.74
C ARG A 243 -35.98 19.38 -22.21
N ASN A 244 -36.08 20.51 -22.91
CA ASN A 244 -36.23 20.53 -24.36
C ASN A 244 -34.98 19.99 -25.06
N GLY A 245 -35.16 19.28 -26.17
CA GLY A 245 -34.07 18.76 -26.98
C GLY A 245 -33.31 19.85 -27.75
N SER A 246 -32.06 19.54 -28.08
CA SER A 246 -31.23 20.32 -28.99
C SER A 246 -31.85 20.34 -30.39
N SER A 247 -31.73 21.47 -31.10
CA SER A 247 -32.09 21.61 -32.52
C SER A 247 -30.98 21.20 -33.48
N LYS A 248 -29.83 20.76 -32.96
CA LYS A 248 -28.66 20.30 -33.71
C LYS A 248 -28.13 18.97 -33.13
N PRO A 249 -27.43 18.14 -33.94
CA PRO A 249 -26.68 17.00 -33.42
C PRO A 249 -25.80 17.37 -32.21
N LEU A 250 -25.69 16.44 -31.26
CA LEU A 250 -25.00 16.68 -30.00
C LEU A 250 -23.50 16.84 -30.21
N ASP A 251 -22.94 17.91 -29.65
CA ASP A 251 -21.51 18.21 -29.62
C ASP A 251 -21.01 18.07 -28.18
N PRO A 252 -20.18 17.05 -27.86
CA PRO A 252 -19.63 16.86 -26.52
C PRO A 252 -18.81 18.04 -25.97
N ALA A 253 -18.36 18.98 -26.81
CA ALA A 253 -17.66 20.18 -26.36
C ALA A 253 -18.61 21.30 -25.85
N VAL A 254 -19.91 21.20 -26.12
CA VAL A 254 -20.91 22.25 -25.83
C VAL A 254 -22.11 21.72 -25.05
N ASN A 255 -22.53 20.47 -25.29
CA ASN A 255 -23.66 19.84 -24.64
C ASN A 255 -23.31 19.25 -23.26
N VAL A 256 -24.28 19.29 -22.35
CA VAL A 256 -24.12 18.82 -20.97
C VAL A 256 -24.88 17.52 -20.71
N ASN A 257 -24.59 16.86 -19.58
CA ASN A 257 -25.18 15.58 -19.23
C ASN A 257 -26.72 15.66 -19.24
N GLY A 258 -27.36 14.73 -19.95
CA GLY A 258 -28.81 14.69 -20.13
C GLY A 258 -29.35 15.42 -21.35
N ASP A 259 -28.52 16.16 -22.09
CA ASP A 259 -28.91 16.76 -23.37
C ASP A 259 -29.22 15.69 -24.40
N TRP A 260 -30.25 15.94 -25.22
CA TRP A 260 -30.71 15.01 -26.25
C TRP A 260 -31.04 15.71 -27.56
N TYR A 261 -30.93 14.99 -28.66
CA TYR A 261 -31.24 15.42 -30.02
C TYR A 261 -32.09 14.35 -30.69
N PHE A 262 -33.17 14.75 -31.35
CA PHE A 262 -34.00 13.84 -32.15
C PHE A 262 -33.82 14.15 -33.63
N ASN A 263 -33.60 13.10 -34.44
CA ASN A 263 -33.47 13.21 -35.88
C ASN A 263 -34.76 12.74 -36.55
N ASP A 264 -35.61 13.70 -36.95
CA ASP A 264 -36.89 13.47 -37.62
C ASP A 264 -36.77 12.65 -38.92
N LEU A 265 -35.60 12.65 -39.57
CA LEU A 265 -35.37 11.91 -40.82
C LEU A 265 -35.12 10.42 -40.59
N THR A 266 -34.62 10.04 -39.40
CA THR A 266 -34.26 8.65 -39.08
C THR A 266 -35.05 8.10 -37.89
N ASN A 267 -35.97 8.88 -37.30
CA ASN A 267 -36.66 8.57 -36.05
C ASN A 267 -35.71 8.13 -34.91
N SER A 268 -34.48 8.65 -34.90
CA SER A 268 -33.45 8.25 -33.93
C SER A 268 -33.26 9.34 -32.87
N VAL A 269 -33.31 8.95 -31.59
CA VAL A 269 -32.91 9.85 -30.49
C VAL A 269 -31.48 9.58 -30.10
N TYR A 270 -30.71 10.65 -29.93
CA TYR A 270 -29.37 10.66 -29.38
C TYR A 270 -29.42 11.34 -28.02
N TYR A 271 -28.72 10.83 -27.02
CA TYR A 271 -28.61 11.47 -25.72
C TYR A 271 -27.18 11.36 -25.17
N LEU A 272 -26.72 12.44 -24.54
CA LEU A 272 -25.36 12.60 -24.07
C LEU A 272 -25.23 12.25 -22.58
N GLY A 273 -24.38 11.27 -22.30
CA GLY A 273 -23.82 11.07 -20.97
C GLY A 273 -22.45 11.74 -20.88
N THR A 274 -22.31 12.74 -20.01
CA THR A 274 -21.02 13.34 -19.64
C THR A 274 -20.82 13.30 -18.13
N CYS A 275 -19.58 13.41 -17.67
CA CYS A 275 -19.30 13.47 -16.25
C CYS A 275 -19.84 14.78 -15.66
N VAL A 276 -20.81 14.71 -14.75
CA VAL A 276 -21.17 15.85 -13.90
C VAL A 276 -20.05 16.02 -12.87
N ILE A 277 -19.18 16.98 -13.12
CA ILE A 277 -18.13 17.39 -12.19
C ILE A 277 -18.78 18.28 -11.13
N VAL A 278 -18.75 17.83 -9.88
CA VAL A 278 -18.59 18.76 -8.76
C VAL A 278 -17.06 18.89 -8.60
N ASP A 279 -16.53 20.10 -8.78
CA ASP A 279 -15.10 20.51 -8.88
C ASP A 279 -13.99 19.52 -8.44
N VAL A 280 -12.83 19.32 -9.12
CA VAL A 280 -12.33 19.59 -10.48
C VAL A 280 -11.19 18.58 -10.79
N VAL A 281 -11.22 18.05 -12.03
CA VAL A 281 -10.23 17.36 -12.90
C VAL A 281 -8.74 17.12 -12.51
N ILE A 282 -8.27 15.91 -12.86
CA ILE A 282 -6.92 15.54 -13.38
C ILE A 282 -7.16 14.55 -14.56
N PRO A 283 -6.18 14.14 -15.42
CA PRO A 283 -5.01 14.78 -16.05
C PRO A 283 -5.03 14.62 -17.61
N SER A 284 -3.94 14.91 -18.33
CA SER A 284 -3.36 13.91 -19.27
C SER A 284 -1.94 14.21 -19.79
N LEU A 285 -1.04 13.25 -19.53
CA LEU A 285 -0.09 12.58 -20.46
C LEU A 285 0.94 13.39 -21.28
N ASN A 286 2.20 12.95 -21.20
CA ASN A 286 2.96 12.43 -22.36
C ASN A 286 4.13 11.50 -21.92
N LYS A 287 4.57 10.60 -22.81
CA LYS A 287 5.59 9.52 -22.62
C LYS A 287 6.67 9.54 -23.73
N LEU A 288 7.66 8.62 -23.66
CA LEU A 288 8.58 8.05 -24.71
C LEU A 288 10.10 8.32 -24.45
N THR A 289 11.12 7.43 -24.61
CA THR A 289 11.31 5.95 -24.51
C THR A 289 12.83 5.61 -24.29
N ILE A 290 13.15 4.32 -24.09
CA ILE A 290 14.39 3.65 -23.61
C ILE A 290 15.60 3.56 -24.60
N SER A 291 16.83 3.55 -24.05
CA SER A 291 18.05 2.77 -24.48
C SER A 291 19.21 2.94 -23.44
N GLY A 292 20.25 2.10 -23.25
CA GLY A 292 20.56 0.72 -23.72
C GLY A 292 21.98 0.18 -23.35
N VAL A 293 22.04 -0.85 -22.47
CA VAL A 293 23.08 -1.91 -22.22
C VAL A 293 24.62 -1.61 -22.07
N LEU A 294 25.14 -1.91 -20.87
CA LEU A 294 26.44 -2.50 -20.44
C LEU A 294 27.71 -2.53 -21.35
N VAL A 295 28.83 -2.02 -20.82
CA VAL A 295 30.21 -2.56 -21.01
C VAL A 295 31.04 -2.35 -19.73
N ILE A 296 31.84 -3.36 -19.32
CA ILE A 296 32.96 -3.19 -18.37
C ILE A 296 34.27 -3.53 -19.12
N PRO A 297 35.29 -2.66 -19.03
CA PRO A 297 36.69 -3.08 -19.09
C PRO A 297 37.40 -2.80 -17.76
N ASP A 298 38.05 -3.82 -17.21
CA ASP A 298 39.05 -3.68 -16.14
C ASP A 298 40.36 -3.12 -16.72
N THR A 299 41.08 -2.28 -15.96
CA THR A 299 42.56 -2.27 -15.90
C THR A 299 43.11 -1.24 -14.90
N ASN A 300 43.75 -1.75 -13.84
CA ASN A 300 45.01 -1.29 -13.21
C ASN A 300 45.32 0.23 -13.08
N ASN A 301 45.45 0.73 -11.84
CA ASN A 301 46.76 0.92 -11.15
C ASN A 301 46.70 1.83 -9.90
N GLY A 302 47.66 1.61 -8.97
CA GLY A 302 48.16 2.66 -8.05
C GLY A 302 47.45 2.79 -6.69
N THR A 303 47.67 1.88 -5.72
CA THR A 303 48.75 1.94 -4.67
C THR A 303 48.68 3.09 -3.65
N SER A 304 48.48 2.71 -2.37
CA SER A 304 49.06 3.27 -1.12
C SER A 304 48.82 4.74 -0.72
N SER A 305 48.64 5.11 0.56
CA SER A 305 48.46 4.31 1.79
C SER A 305 48.06 5.18 3.00
N ILE A 306 47.05 4.71 3.75
CA ILE A 306 46.95 4.68 5.23
C ILE A 306 47.24 5.96 6.04
N SER A 307 46.20 6.48 6.71
CA SER A 307 46.25 6.67 8.18
C SER A 307 44.87 6.68 8.85
N GLY A 308 44.68 5.79 9.85
CA GLY A 308 43.84 6.10 11.02
C GLY A 308 42.32 5.88 10.99
N SER A 309 41.81 4.71 10.60
CA SER A 309 40.41 4.36 10.89
C SER A 309 40.21 3.98 12.36
N GLN A 310 39.46 4.78 13.12
CA GLN A 310 38.77 4.25 14.31
C GLN A 310 37.70 3.26 13.84
N PHE A 311 37.84 1.99 14.22
CA PHE A 311 36.82 0.98 13.94
C PHE A 311 35.61 1.23 14.86
N ASN A 312 34.60 1.92 14.33
CA ASN A 312 33.25 1.71 14.83
C ASN A 312 32.86 0.27 14.52
N ASN A 313 32.71 -0.55 15.57
CA ASN A 313 32.19 -1.91 15.45
C ASN A 313 30.73 -1.85 15.01
N GLY A 314 30.50 -1.79 13.69
CA GLY A 314 29.24 -2.19 13.11
C GLY A 314 29.01 -3.64 13.47
N VAL A 315 28.07 -3.91 14.39
CA VAL A 315 27.64 -5.28 14.72
C VAL A 315 26.85 -5.79 13.53
N LEU A 316 27.59 -6.29 12.53
CA LEU A 316 27.04 -7.10 11.46
C LEU A 316 26.53 -8.38 12.13
N ASN A 317 25.21 -8.45 12.34
CA ASN A 317 24.56 -9.54 13.04
C ASN A 317 24.45 -10.76 12.11
N VAL A 318 25.61 -11.27 11.66
CA VAL A 318 25.73 -12.48 10.87
C VAL A 318 25.40 -13.64 11.79
N MET A 319 24.23 -14.25 11.58
CA MET A 319 23.92 -15.53 12.20
C MET A 319 24.81 -16.60 11.54
N TYR A 320 25.96 -16.85 12.15
CA TYR A 320 26.89 -17.88 11.72
C TYR A 320 26.27 -19.25 12.04
N ILE A 321 25.50 -19.79 11.11
CA ILE A 321 25.05 -21.20 11.19
C ILE A 321 26.29 -22.06 10.96
N SER A 322 26.93 -22.46 12.06
CA SER A 322 28.03 -23.43 12.06
C SER A 322 27.47 -24.81 11.73
N ILE A 323 27.26 -25.09 10.45
CA ILE A 323 26.90 -26.42 9.94
C ILE A 323 28.08 -27.38 10.19
N GLN A 324 27.81 -28.50 10.86
CA GLN A 324 28.79 -29.51 11.25
C GLN A 324 28.49 -30.88 10.65
N VAL A 325 29.50 -31.75 10.64
CA VAL A 325 29.30 -33.16 10.28
C VAL A 325 28.44 -33.83 11.35
N GLY A 326 27.40 -34.55 10.92
CA GLY A 326 26.37 -35.15 11.78
C GLY A 326 25.09 -34.33 11.88
N ASP A 327 25.09 -33.06 11.44
CA ASP A 327 23.88 -32.23 11.43
C ASP A 327 22.81 -32.76 10.46
N LYS A 328 21.55 -32.48 10.79
CA LYS A 328 20.40 -32.77 9.91
C LYS A 328 19.91 -31.49 9.26
N ILE A 329 19.88 -31.50 7.94
CA ILE A 329 19.23 -30.46 7.13
C ILE A 329 17.95 -31.00 6.51
N LEU A 330 16.97 -30.12 6.37
CA LEU A 330 15.83 -30.29 5.48
C LEU A 330 16.12 -29.60 4.14
N LEU A 331 15.57 -30.15 3.07
CA LEU A 331 15.51 -29.59 1.73
C LEU A 331 14.02 -29.45 1.38
N SER A 332 13.50 -28.23 1.30
CA SER A 332 12.06 -28.03 1.03
C SER A 332 11.68 -28.51 -0.36
N THR A 333 10.44 -28.99 -0.50
CA THR A 333 9.87 -29.36 -1.81
C THR A 333 9.95 -28.18 -2.79
N THR A 334 10.11 -28.50 -4.09
CA THR A 334 9.99 -27.52 -5.18
C THR A 334 8.98 -27.94 -6.25
N SER A 335 8.16 -28.95 -5.97
CA SER A 335 7.06 -29.39 -6.84
C SER A 335 5.71 -28.87 -6.32
N TYR A 336 4.59 -29.46 -6.73
CA TYR A 336 3.27 -29.19 -6.12
C TYR A 336 2.98 -30.11 -4.90
N ASP A 337 3.89 -31.03 -4.60
CA ASP A 337 3.70 -32.05 -3.56
C ASP A 337 4.51 -31.67 -2.31
N PRO A 338 3.87 -31.33 -1.17
CA PRO A 338 4.56 -30.96 0.07
C PRO A 338 5.42 -32.10 0.62
N TRP A 339 5.04 -33.35 0.35
CA TRP A 339 5.72 -34.57 0.83
C TRP A 339 7.04 -34.88 0.10
N GLN A 340 7.44 -34.04 -0.87
CA GLN A 340 8.77 -34.09 -1.50
C GLN A 340 9.83 -33.27 -0.75
N THR A 341 9.49 -32.78 0.44
CA THR A 341 10.46 -32.24 1.40
C THR A 341 11.31 -33.37 1.98
N GLU A 342 12.64 -33.20 2.00
CA GLU A 342 13.57 -34.28 2.32
C GLU A 342 14.57 -33.93 3.44
N ILE A 343 14.75 -34.82 4.41
CA ILE A 343 15.80 -34.70 5.43
C ILE A 343 17.04 -35.52 5.05
N ARG A 344 18.21 -34.92 5.23
CA ARG A 344 19.54 -35.51 4.99
C ARG A 344 20.49 -35.20 6.12
N THR A 345 21.41 -36.14 6.38
CA THR A 345 22.48 -35.98 7.38
C THR A 345 23.75 -35.55 6.66
N ILE A 346 24.48 -34.59 7.22
CA ILE A 346 25.72 -34.09 6.62
C ILE A 346 26.88 -35.01 7.02
N THR A 347 27.62 -35.51 6.03
CA THR A 347 28.77 -36.41 6.22
C THR A 347 30.12 -35.72 6.03
N ALA A 348 30.16 -34.64 5.25
CA ALA A 348 31.32 -33.75 5.17
C ALA A 348 30.87 -32.33 4.77
N VAL A 349 31.66 -31.34 5.18
CA VAL A 349 31.51 -29.93 4.78
C VAL A 349 32.82 -29.51 4.10
N SER A 350 32.72 -28.89 2.92
CA SER A 350 33.86 -28.38 2.16
C SER A 350 33.60 -26.96 1.67
N ASP A 351 34.59 -26.36 0.98
CA ASP A 351 34.51 -25.04 0.38
C ASP A 351 34.01 -23.96 1.35
N TYR A 352 34.61 -23.92 2.54
CA TYR A 352 34.29 -22.97 3.63
C TYR A 352 32.81 -22.98 4.10
N GLY A 353 32.09 -24.07 3.87
CA GLY A 353 30.66 -24.21 4.21
C GLY A 353 29.72 -24.09 3.01
N HIS A 354 30.23 -23.83 1.81
CA HIS A 354 29.41 -23.70 0.60
C HIS A 354 29.03 -25.05 -0.05
N THR A 355 29.76 -26.12 0.25
CA THR A 355 29.51 -27.46 -0.30
C THR A 355 29.25 -28.45 0.83
N LEU A 356 28.07 -29.06 0.83
CA LEU A 356 27.63 -30.05 1.82
C LEU A 356 27.54 -31.44 1.17
N ILE A 357 28.25 -32.42 1.74
CA ILE A 357 28.15 -33.82 1.33
C ILE A 357 27.12 -34.52 2.23
N LEU A 358 26.19 -35.25 1.62
CA LEU A 358 25.04 -35.85 2.28
C LEU A 358 25.24 -37.35 2.51
N ASP A 359 24.54 -37.90 3.49
CA ASP A 359 24.53 -39.33 3.85
C ASP A 359 23.97 -40.24 2.74
N ARG A 360 23.08 -39.71 1.91
CA ARG A 360 22.47 -40.40 0.77
C ARG A 360 21.99 -39.40 -0.30
N PRO A 361 21.93 -39.80 -1.58
CA PRO A 361 21.37 -38.95 -2.64
C PRO A 361 19.97 -38.43 -2.31
N VAL A 362 19.61 -37.25 -2.81
CA VAL A 362 18.21 -36.79 -2.84
C VAL A 362 17.38 -37.69 -3.77
N LYS A 363 16.12 -37.91 -3.42
CA LYS A 363 15.15 -38.70 -4.19
C LYS A 363 14.39 -37.82 -5.19
N TYR A 364 14.14 -36.56 -4.84
CA TYR A 364 13.42 -35.61 -5.67
C TYR A 364 14.34 -34.51 -6.23
N THR A 365 13.87 -33.83 -7.27
CA THR A 365 14.56 -32.67 -7.85
C THR A 365 14.20 -31.43 -7.03
N HIS A 366 15.21 -30.76 -6.50
CA HIS A 366 15.07 -29.46 -5.84
C HIS A 366 15.61 -28.37 -6.76
N ILE A 367 14.76 -27.41 -7.15
CA ILE A 367 15.14 -26.27 -8.00
C ILE A 367 16.04 -25.31 -7.21
N GLY A 368 17.00 -24.67 -7.89
CA GLY A 368 17.92 -23.68 -7.31
C GLY A 368 18.44 -22.70 -8.36
N GLN A 369 17.54 -22.12 -9.15
CA GLN A 369 17.87 -21.47 -10.42
C GLN A 369 17.33 -20.02 -10.51
N ARG A 370 18.12 -19.16 -11.15
CA ARG A 370 17.72 -17.80 -11.54
C ARG A 370 17.23 -17.77 -12.98
N TYR A 371 16.11 -17.12 -13.20
CA TYR A 371 15.42 -16.95 -14.48
C TYR A 371 15.40 -15.48 -14.86
N ASN A 372 15.74 -15.18 -16.12
CA ASN A 372 15.64 -13.82 -16.67
C ASN A 372 14.30 -13.66 -17.38
N VAL A 373 13.65 -12.51 -17.24
CA VAL A 373 12.38 -12.24 -17.93
C VAL A 373 12.68 -11.71 -19.32
N THR A 374 12.41 -12.51 -20.36
CA THR A 374 12.64 -12.12 -21.76
C THR A 374 11.98 -10.77 -22.09
N GLY A 375 12.76 -9.84 -22.63
CA GLY A 375 12.29 -8.47 -22.96
C GLY A 375 12.39 -7.45 -21.83
N TYR A 376 12.80 -7.86 -20.61
CA TYR A 376 12.92 -6.97 -19.45
C TYR A 376 14.27 -7.13 -18.74
N SER A 377 14.70 -6.10 -18.02
CA SER A 377 15.93 -6.13 -17.20
C SER A 377 15.77 -6.87 -15.86
N ARG A 378 14.59 -7.46 -15.60
CA ARG A 378 14.28 -8.15 -14.34
C ARG A 378 14.64 -9.64 -14.41
N SER A 379 15.11 -10.16 -13.30
CA SER A 379 15.30 -11.60 -13.08
C SER A 379 14.65 -12.00 -11.76
N TYR A 380 14.24 -13.26 -11.65
CA TYR A 380 13.71 -13.85 -10.42
C TYR A 380 14.41 -15.17 -10.12
N GLN A 381 14.32 -15.65 -8.89
CA GLN A 381 14.95 -16.89 -8.45
C GLN A 381 13.86 -17.81 -7.89
N LEU A 382 13.82 -19.05 -8.40
CA LEU A 382 13.07 -20.13 -7.78
C LEU A 382 14.10 -21.07 -7.15
N ALA A 383 13.98 -21.29 -5.84
CA ALA A 383 14.91 -22.14 -5.11
C ALA A 383 14.19 -22.83 -3.94
N GLY A 384 14.46 -24.12 -3.76
CA GLY A 384 14.17 -24.79 -2.50
C GLY A 384 15.06 -24.25 -1.38
N ASN A 385 14.56 -24.34 -0.16
CA ASN A 385 15.23 -23.83 1.03
C ASN A 385 15.95 -24.96 1.77
N VAL A 386 17.12 -24.64 2.31
CA VAL A 386 17.87 -25.54 3.19
C VAL A 386 17.71 -25.03 4.62
N GLY A 387 17.11 -25.85 5.49
CA GLY A 387 16.90 -25.51 6.90
C GLY A 387 17.67 -26.46 7.81
N LEU A 388 18.42 -25.93 8.78
CA LEU A 388 19.10 -26.75 9.79
C LEU A 388 18.10 -27.14 10.89
N LEU A 389 17.95 -28.44 11.17
CA LEU A 389 17.05 -28.97 12.21
C LEU A 389 17.76 -29.22 13.54
N THR A 390 19.00 -29.70 13.53
CA THR A 390 19.74 -30.08 14.75
C THR A 390 20.09 -28.86 15.62
N ARG A 391 19.92 -28.99 16.95
CA ARG A 391 20.40 -28.00 17.94
C ARG A 391 21.02 -28.66 19.17
N ASN A 392 21.82 -27.89 19.91
CA ASN A 392 22.49 -28.36 21.13
C ASN A 392 21.55 -28.52 22.34
N ILE A 393 20.44 -27.78 22.38
CA ILE A 393 19.40 -27.90 23.39
C ILE A 393 18.19 -28.54 22.72
N LYS A 394 17.68 -29.63 23.29
CA LYS A 394 16.58 -30.40 22.71
C LYS A 394 15.47 -30.67 23.70
N ILE A 395 14.23 -30.38 23.30
CA ILE A 395 13.00 -30.62 24.06
C ILE A 395 12.23 -31.76 23.39
N ILE A 396 11.99 -32.83 24.15
CA ILE A 396 11.33 -34.06 23.71
C ILE A 396 10.39 -34.58 24.79
N GLY A 397 9.32 -35.27 24.37
CA GLY A 397 8.59 -36.18 25.24
C GLY A 397 9.41 -37.43 25.58
N GLN A 398 8.95 -38.18 26.59
CA GLN A 398 9.43 -39.55 26.78
C GLN A 398 9.00 -40.39 25.58
N GLU A 399 9.92 -41.16 24.98
CA GLU A 399 9.54 -42.09 23.92
C GLU A 399 8.92 -43.36 24.51
N TYR A 400 7.77 -43.78 23.96
CA TYR A 400 7.07 -45.03 24.29
C TYR A 400 6.33 -45.56 23.05
N PRO A 401 5.94 -46.85 22.99
CA PRO A 401 5.48 -47.49 21.75
C PRO A 401 4.24 -46.83 21.13
N GLU A 402 3.29 -46.40 21.94
CA GLU A 402 2.01 -45.81 21.52
C GLU A 402 2.09 -44.28 21.29
N MET A 403 3.25 -43.65 21.49
CA MET A 403 3.41 -42.19 21.43
C MET A 403 2.91 -41.59 20.10
N LYS A 404 3.16 -42.28 18.97
CA LYS A 404 2.72 -41.83 17.65
C LYS A 404 1.25 -42.07 17.36
N THR A 405 0.64 -43.12 17.94
CA THR A 405 -0.79 -43.42 17.77
C THR A 405 -1.65 -42.57 18.69
N GLN A 406 -1.12 -42.17 19.84
CA GLN A 406 -1.75 -41.21 20.76
C GLN A 406 -1.46 -39.75 20.37
N SER A 407 -0.37 -39.50 19.63
CA SER A 407 0.08 -38.16 19.22
C SER A 407 0.37 -37.24 20.41
N TYR A 408 1.05 -37.78 21.43
CA TYR A 408 1.36 -37.11 22.70
C TYR A 408 2.85 -36.81 22.82
N GLY A 409 3.21 -35.53 22.83
CA GLY A 409 4.59 -35.04 22.98
C GLY A 409 4.78 -34.16 24.21
N ALA A 410 6.01 -33.67 24.40
CA ALA A 410 6.26 -32.59 25.37
C ALA A 410 5.69 -31.25 24.85
N ARG A 411 5.27 -30.37 25.76
CA ARG A 411 4.92 -28.98 25.45
C ARG A 411 5.63 -28.01 26.38
N VAL A 412 5.92 -26.81 25.89
CA VAL A 412 6.37 -25.68 26.72
C VAL A 412 5.25 -24.64 26.74
N LEU A 413 4.76 -24.32 27.94
CA LEU A 413 3.80 -23.23 28.16
C LEU A 413 4.49 -22.13 28.96
N VAL A 414 4.51 -20.91 28.41
CA VAL A 414 4.93 -19.68 29.08
C VAL A 414 3.68 -18.83 29.24
N GLY A 415 3.34 -18.45 30.47
CA GLY A 415 2.09 -17.72 30.68
C GLY A 415 1.97 -17.11 32.06
N THR A 416 0.78 -16.60 32.35
CA THR A 416 0.44 -15.97 33.62
C THR A 416 -0.53 -16.86 34.39
N PHE A 417 -0.32 -17.04 35.69
CA PHE A 417 -1.26 -17.73 36.59
C PHE A 417 -1.35 -17.01 37.95
N THR A 418 -2.48 -17.15 38.64
CA THR A 418 -2.68 -16.55 39.97
C THR A 418 -2.91 -17.64 41.00
N GLU A 419 -2.11 -17.64 42.07
CA GLU A 419 -2.22 -18.57 43.20
C GLU A 419 -2.10 -17.79 44.51
N GLY A 420 -2.99 -18.05 45.47
CA GLY A 420 -2.97 -17.36 46.78
C GLY A 420 -3.16 -15.84 46.73
N GLY A 421 -3.69 -15.29 45.64
CA GLY A 421 -3.79 -13.85 45.39
C GLY A 421 -2.51 -13.21 44.86
N ILE A 422 -1.48 -14.00 44.53
CA ILE A 422 -0.25 -13.57 43.86
C ILE A 422 -0.31 -13.99 42.40
N THR A 423 -0.15 -13.04 41.49
CA THR A 423 -0.06 -13.30 40.05
C THR A 423 1.39 -13.51 39.63
N TYR A 424 1.69 -14.69 39.12
CA TYR A 424 2.98 -15.09 38.58
C TYR A 424 2.95 -14.96 37.05
N ARG A 425 3.82 -14.13 36.50
CA ARG A 425 3.95 -13.90 35.05
C ARG A 425 5.25 -14.54 34.55
N GLY A 426 5.15 -15.44 33.58
CA GLY A 426 6.30 -16.06 32.94
C GLY A 426 7.17 -15.07 32.15
N LYS A 427 8.40 -15.48 31.81
CA LYS A 427 9.30 -14.78 30.89
C LYS A 427 10.22 -15.83 30.25
N ALA A 428 10.35 -15.81 28.92
CA ALA A 428 11.13 -16.82 28.21
C ALA A 428 11.87 -16.24 27.00
N GLN A 429 13.17 -16.54 26.93
CA GLN A 429 14.05 -16.18 25.82
C GLN A 429 14.60 -17.48 25.23
N ILE A 430 13.94 -17.97 24.19
CA ILE A 430 14.16 -19.31 23.64
C ILE A 430 14.98 -19.15 22.37
N ARG A 431 16.23 -19.59 22.38
CA ARG A 431 17.17 -19.44 21.28
C ARG A 431 17.90 -20.73 20.97
N ASP A 432 17.98 -21.08 19.69
CA ASP A 432 18.70 -22.25 19.17
C ASP A 432 18.31 -23.56 19.89
N VAL A 433 17.00 -23.79 20.04
CA VAL A 433 16.40 -24.99 20.66
C VAL A 433 15.71 -25.85 19.62
N GLU A 434 15.90 -27.17 19.69
CA GLU A 434 15.22 -28.19 18.88
C GLU A 434 14.03 -28.76 19.66
N PHE A 435 12.82 -28.55 19.16
CA PHE A 435 11.58 -29.17 19.63
C PHE A 435 11.27 -30.35 18.71
N TYR A 436 11.25 -31.56 19.27
CA TYR A 436 11.10 -32.79 18.48
C TYR A 436 10.01 -33.68 19.07
N ARG A 437 9.01 -34.06 18.25
CA ARG A 437 7.84 -34.84 18.71
C ARG A 437 7.15 -34.20 19.91
N THR A 438 6.84 -32.92 19.73
CA THR A 438 6.25 -32.02 20.72
C THR A 438 4.80 -31.68 20.37
N GLY A 439 4.04 -31.18 21.34
CA GLY A 439 2.62 -30.89 21.25
C GLY A 439 1.70 -32.10 21.45
N GLN A 440 0.39 -31.87 21.48
CA GLN A 440 -0.65 -32.90 21.58
C GLN A 440 -1.80 -32.63 20.59
N GLU A 441 -2.07 -33.61 19.72
CA GLU A 441 -3.14 -33.55 18.72
C GLU A 441 -4.53 -33.39 19.38
N GLY A 442 -5.46 -32.72 18.71
CA GLY A 442 -6.84 -32.51 19.17
C GLY A 442 -7.05 -31.43 20.23
N TRP A 443 -5.99 -30.77 20.74
CA TRP A 443 -6.07 -29.75 21.79
C TRP A 443 -5.54 -28.39 21.35
N ASN A 444 -6.26 -27.79 20.38
CA ASN A 444 -5.92 -26.50 19.76
C ASN A 444 -6.67 -25.29 20.35
N ASP A 445 -7.34 -25.46 21.50
CA ASP A 445 -8.11 -24.41 22.16
C ASP A 445 -7.17 -23.30 22.72
N PRO A 446 -7.42 -22.00 22.45
CA PRO A 446 -6.60 -20.90 22.99
C PRO A 446 -6.50 -20.83 24.52
N SER A 447 -7.41 -21.48 25.26
CA SER A 447 -7.39 -21.55 26.73
C SER A 447 -6.51 -22.66 27.31
N ASP A 448 -6.23 -23.73 26.56
CA ASP A 448 -5.24 -24.77 26.89
C ASP A 448 -4.46 -25.19 25.63
N PRO A 449 -3.66 -24.30 25.03
CA PRO A 449 -2.96 -24.61 23.78
C PRO A 449 -1.89 -25.67 24.05
N ARG A 450 -2.07 -26.86 23.48
CA ARG A 450 -1.10 -27.97 23.61
C ARG A 450 -0.13 -28.03 22.44
N TYR A 451 0.32 -26.85 22.04
CA TYR A 451 1.29 -26.66 20.96
C TYR A 451 2.70 -27.10 21.43
N SER A 452 3.67 -27.13 20.51
CA SER A 452 5.06 -27.39 20.90
C SER A 452 5.60 -26.31 21.85
N LEU A 453 5.28 -25.05 21.57
CA LEU A 453 5.58 -23.89 22.39
C LEU A 453 4.41 -22.89 22.34
N ALA A 454 3.88 -22.52 23.51
CA ALA A 454 2.79 -21.55 23.64
C ALA A 454 3.14 -20.41 24.61
N PHE A 455 2.81 -19.17 24.20
CA PHE A 455 2.82 -17.96 25.03
C PHE A 455 1.37 -17.54 25.30
N LEU A 456 0.93 -17.56 26.57
CA LEU A 456 -0.47 -17.42 26.96
C LEU A 456 -0.69 -16.32 28.02
N ASN A 457 -1.52 -15.33 27.69
CA ASN A 457 -1.97 -14.26 28.58
C ASN A 457 -0.82 -13.51 29.29
N MET A 458 0.25 -13.22 28.55
CA MET A 458 1.41 -12.51 29.09
C MET A 458 1.33 -10.98 28.94
N GLY A 459 0.36 -10.45 28.19
CA GLY A 459 0.32 -9.02 27.84
C GLY A 459 1.57 -8.59 27.07
N ASN A 460 2.01 -7.35 27.24
CA ASN A 460 3.15 -6.80 26.48
C ASN A 460 4.52 -7.35 26.94
N VAL A 461 5.20 -8.07 26.04
CA VAL A 461 6.50 -8.75 26.28
C VAL A 461 7.64 -8.16 25.43
N VAL A 462 7.49 -6.94 24.90
CA VAL A 462 8.50 -6.29 24.03
C VAL A 462 9.89 -6.34 24.66
N VAL A 463 10.87 -6.89 23.94
CA VAL A 463 12.27 -7.15 24.37
C VAL A 463 12.41 -8.17 25.52
N GLU A 464 11.39 -8.38 26.35
CA GLU A 464 11.45 -9.32 27.48
C GLU A 464 11.52 -10.77 27.04
N SER A 465 10.68 -11.18 26.09
CA SER A 465 10.57 -12.55 25.60
C SER A 465 10.72 -12.63 24.07
N TYR A 466 11.24 -13.75 23.58
CA TYR A 466 11.40 -14.00 22.13
C TYR A 466 11.64 -15.48 21.83
N ILE A 467 11.44 -15.85 20.57
CA ILE A 467 11.74 -17.16 19.99
C ILE A 467 12.66 -16.93 18.79
N LYS A 468 13.89 -17.46 18.82
CA LYS A 468 14.89 -17.19 17.78
C LYS A 468 15.71 -18.41 17.35
N GLY A 469 15.85 -18.65 16.05
CA GLY A 469 16.78 -19.69 15.52
C GLY A 469 16.39 -21.13 15.88
N CYS A 470 15.20 -21.35 16.44
CA CYS A 470 14.75 -22.66 16.91
C CYS A 470 14.34 -23.57 15.75
N ALA A 471 14.36 -24.87 15.99
CA ALA A 471 13.84 -25.88 15.07
C ALA A 471 12.66 -26.60 15.72
N PHE A 472 11.54 -26.75 15.01
CA PHE A 472 10.37 -27.50 15.46
C PHE A 472 10.08 -28.58 14.43
N HIS A 473 10.14 -29.86 14.81
CA HIS A 473 9.84 -30.91 13.83
C HIS A 473 9.31 -32.24 14.34
N ASP A 474 8.62 -32.95 13.44
CA ASP A 474 7.90 -34.20 13.69
C ASP A 474 6.87 -34.05 14.84
N GLY A 475 6.26 -32.86 14.94
CA GLY A 475 5.36 -32.45 16.03
C GLY A 475 3.92 -32.92 15.83
N PHE A 476 3.24 -33.21 16.94
CA PHE A 476 1.89 -33.76 16.97
C PHE A 476 0.77 -32.71 16.99
N ALA A 477 1.13 -31.44 17.13
CA ALA A 477 0.22 -30.29 17.17
C ALA A 477 0.93 -29.06 16.58
N PRO A 478 0.28 -27.89 16.50
CA PRO A 478 0.90 -26.69 15.97
C PRO A 478 2.21 -26.33 16.69
N SER A 479 3.14 -25.67 15.99
CA SER A 479 4.48 -25.43 16.55
C SER A 479 4.49 -24.27 17.54
N ILE A 480 4.16 -23.06 17.10
CA ILE A 480 4.25 -21.84 17.90
C ILE A 480 2.87 -21.19 18.03
N GLY A 481 2.43 -20.97 19.26
CA GLY A 481 1.16 -20.32 19.59
C GLY A 481 1.39 -19.09 20.45
N VAL A 482 0.75 -17.97 20.09
CA VAL A 482 0.77 -16.73 20.87
C VAL A 482 -0.67 -16.30 21.10
N PHE A 483 -1.08 -16.16 22.35
CA PHE A 483 -2.45 -15.86 22.73
C PHE A 483 -2.45 -14.83 23.87
N GLY A 484 -3.22 -13.74 23.74
CA GLY A 484 -3.28 -12.67 24.75
C GLY A 484 -1.92 -12.07 25.12
N THR A 485 -1.00 -12.00 24.14
CA THR A 485 0.41 -11.65 24.35
C THR A 485 0.91 -10.76 23.22
N ASP A 486 1.49 -9.61 23.56
CA ASP A 486 1.80 -8.53 22.62
C ASP A 486 3.31 -8.29 22.50
N GLY A 487 3.81 -7.97 21.31
CA GLY A 487 5.22 -7.59 21.12
C GLY A 487 6.23 -8.75 21.15
N LEU A 488 5.81 -9.99 20.88
CA LEU A 488 6.71 -11.14 20.83
C LEU A 488 7.47 -11.16 19.48
N ASN A 489 8.80 -11.32 19.55
CA ASN A 489 9.62 -11.55 18.36
C ASN A 489 9.77 -13.06 18.09
N ILE A 490 9.46 -13.47 16.86
CA ILE A 490 9.56 -14.85 16.35
C ILE A 490 10.42 -14.81 15.09
N ASP A 491 11.72 -15.01 15.28
CA ASP A 491 12.76 -14.74 14.28
C ASP A 491 13.54 -16.00 13.86
N ASP A 492 13.83 -16.13 12.56
CA ASP A 492 14.86 -17.07 12.07
C ASP A 492 14.60 -18.57 12.39
N ASN A 493 13.34 -18.97 12.68
CA ASN A 493 13.00 -20.34 13.09
C ASN A 493 12.70 -21.26 11.89
N VAL A 494 12.92 -22.56 12.07
CA VAL A 494 12.67 -23.62 11.09
C VAL A 494 11.57 -24.56 11.61
N ILE A 495 10.48 -24.72 10.89
CA ILE A 495 9.32 -25.54 11.28
C ILE A 495 9.06 -26.59 10.20
N HIS A 496 9.02 -27.87 10.57
CA HIS A 496 8.88 -29.00 9.64
C HIS A 496 7.99 -30.13 10.16
N HIS A 497 6.98 -30.58 9.42
CA HIS A 497 6.18 -31.77 9.79
C HIS A 497 5.53 -31.62 11.17
N THR A 498 4.65 -30.63 11.30
CA THR A 498 3.75 -30.47 12.46
C THR A 498 2.29 -30.47 12.03
N VAL A 499 1.41 -30.99 12.88
CA VAL A 499 -0.04 -31.10 12.60
C VAL A 499 -0.74 -29.78 12.94
N GLY A 500 -1.45 -29.18 11.97
CA GLY A 500 -2.05 -27.86 12.09
C GLY A 500 -1.12 -26.74 11.64
N GLU A 501 -1.18 -25.60 12.33
CA GLU A 501 -0.44 -24.38 12.03
C GLU A 501 1.07 -24.50 12.35
N GLY A 502 1.92 -23.81 11.59
CA GLY A 502 3.31 -23.60 11.99
C GLY A 502 3.40 -22.51 13.05
N ILE A 503 2.87 -21.33 12.74
CA ILE A 503 2.83 -20.18 13.65
C ILE A 503 1.40 -19.63 13.68
N ARG A 504 0.80 -19.53 14.87
CA ARG A 504 -0.49 -18.87 15.09
C ARG A 504 -0.38 -17.76 16.13
N ILE A 505 -0.91 -16.58 15.81
CA ILE A 505 -0.82 -15.39 16.68
C ILE A 505 -2.18 -14.74 16.90
N TRP A 506 -2.46 -14.46 18.17
CA TRP A 506 -3.50 -13.58 18.69
C TRP A 506 -2.88 -12.64 19.75
N GLY A 507 -2.91 -11.35 19.48
CA GLY A 507 -2.29 -10.28 20.28
C GLY A 507 -1.93 -9.08 19.38
N ASP A 508 -1.20 -8.12 19.93
CA ASP A 508 -0.76 -6.92 19.21
C ASP A 508 0.76 -6.88 18.93
N ASN A 509 1.17 -6.14 17.89
CA ASN A 509 2.55 -5.66 17.67
C ASN A 509 3.66 -6.73 17.69
N SER A 510 3.34 -8.00 17.45
CA SER A 510 4.32 -9.09 17.38
C SER A 510 5.04 -9.11 16.02
N ALA A 511 6.28 -9.59 15.97
CA ALA A 511 7.06 -9.64 14.73
C ALA A 511 7.44 -11.07 14.37
N VAL A 512 7.13 -11.48 13.15
CA VAL A 512 7.39 -12.81 12.58
C VAL A 512 8.27 -12.61 11.37
N ARG A 513 9.57 -12.95 11.47
CA ARG A 513 10.55 -12.62 10.43
C ARG A 513 11.50 -13.76 10.09
N ARG A 514 11.75 -13.95 8.79
CA ARG A 514 12.73 -14.93 8.25
C ARG A 514 12.51 -16.37 8.76
N ASN A 515 11.28 -16.73 9.09
CA ASN A 515 10.94 -18.11 9.47
C ASN A 515 10.72 -18.96 8.21
N LEU A 516 11.16 -20.22 8.25
CA LEU A 516 10.92 -21.23 7.23
C LEU A 516 9.90 -22.25 7.78
N VAL A 517 8.72 -22.32 7.18
CA VAL A 517 7.70 -23.34 7.49
C VAL A 517 7.53 -24.28 6.31
N THR A 518 7.65 -25.58 6.54
CA THR A 518 7.65 -26.58 5.46
C THR A 518 6.98 -27.88 5.89
N LEU A 519 6.31 -28.57 4.97
CA LEU A 519 5.52 -29.78 5.23
C LEU A 519 4.71 -29.70 6.54
N THR A 520 3.94 -28.64 6.79
CA THR A 520 2.93 -28.71 7.86
C THR A 520 1.73 -29.55 7.36
N LEU A 521 1.04 -30.26 8.25
CA LEU A 521 -0.04 -31.20 7.91
C LEU A 521 -1.39 -30.59 8.26
N TRP A 522 -2.42 -30.91 7.48
CA TRP A 522 -3.77 -30.55 7.86
C TRP A 522 -4.36 -31.61 8.83
N PRO A 523 -5.01 -31.24 9.95
CA PRO A 523 -5.51 -32.23 10.91
C PRO A 523 -6.45 -33.29 10.30
N GLY A 524 -7.32 -32.90 9.36
CA GLY A 524 -8.27 -33.84 8.72
C GLY A 524 -7.68 -34.81 7.67
N SER A 525 -6.37 -34.72 7.38
CA SER A 525 -5.57 -35.72 6.64
C SER A 525 -4.59 -36.51 7.52
N TYR A 526 -4.41 -36.09 8.78
CA TYR A 526 -3.45 -36.69 9.70
C TYR A 526 -3.86 -38.13 10.12
N ASN A 527 -2.86 -38.99 10.36
CA ASN A 527 -3.04 -40.41 10.75
C ASN A 527 -3.99 -41.23 9.85
N GLY A 528 -4.16 -40.84 8.58
CA GLY A 528 -5.04 -41.53 7.63
C GLY A 528 -6.51 -41.11 7.72
N ALA A 529 -6.82 -40.03 8.42
CA ALA A 529 -8.08 -39.33 8.27
C ALA A 529 -8.27 -38.86 6.81
N ALA A 530 -9.54 -38.73 6.40
CA ALA A 530 -9.93 -38.26 5.07
C ALA A 530 -11.21 -37.43 5.19
N GLU A 531 -11.17 -36.39 6.01
CA GLU A 531 -12.36 -35.61 6.36
C GLU A 531 -12.87 -34.80 5.17
N THR A 532 -14.11 -35.04 4.75
CA THR A 532 -14.69 -34.39 3.56
C THR A 532 -15.50 -33.13 3.88
N LEU A 533 -15.78 -32.87 5.17
CA LEU A 533 -16.64 -31.79 5.65
C LEU A 533 -15.97 -30.84 6.65
N ASN A 534 -14.69 -31.03 6.96
CA ASN A 534 -13.97 -30.18 7.91
C ASN A 534 -13.59 -28.84 7.25
N THR A 535 -14.26 -27.80 7.75
CA THR A 535 -14.15 -26.39 7.33
C THR A 535 -13.13 -25.58 8.14
N GLU A 536 -12.17 -26.22 8.80
CA GLU A 536 -11.05 -25.52 9.44
C GLU A 536 -10.02 -25.11 8.38
N TRP A 537 -9.77 -23.80 8.33
CA TRP A 537 -8.88 -23.19 7.34
C TRP A 537 -7.56 -22.78 7.99
N ASN A 538 -6.92 -23.73 8.67
CA ASN A 538 -5.59 -23.51 9.24
C ASN A 538 -4.61 -23.08 8.14
N ALA A 539 -3.57 -22.35 8.52
CA ALA A 539 -2.47 -21.99 7.63
C ALA A 539 -1.11 -22.29 8.26
N ALA A 540 -0.07 -22.40 7.42
CA ALA A 540 1.29 -22.54 7.90
C ALA A 540 1.72 -21.32 8.77
N ILE A 541 1.29 -20.12 8.39
CA ILE A 541 1.35 -18.91 9.22
C ILE A 541 -0.04 -18.25 9.25
N GLU A 542 -0.66 -18.21 10.44
CA GLU A 542 -1.99 -17.67 10.69
C GLU A 542 -1.93 -16.48 11.68
N VAL A 543 -2.28 -15.28 11.21
CA VAL A 543 -2.27 -14.05 12.03
C VAL A 543 -3.53 -13.19 11.85
N ASN A 544 -4.60 -13.71 11.25
CA ASN A 544 -5.84 -12.97 11.03
C ASN A 544 -6.60 -12.59 12.32
N GLU A 545 -6.16 -13.06 13.49
CA GLU A 545 -6.71 -12.73 14.81
C GLU A 545 -5.87 -11.66 15.56
N ALA A 546 -4.76 -11.21 14.98
CA ALA A 546 -3.81 -10.28 15.59
C ALA A 546 -3.81 -8.89 14.91
N THR A 547 -3.31 -7.89 15.65
CA THR A 547 -3.16 -6.50 15.17
C THR A 547 -1.70 -6.09 15.09
N ASN A 548 -1.39 -5.16 14.18
CA ASN A 548 -0.06 -4.55 14.03
C ASN A 548 1.11 -5.55 13.87
N VAL A 549 0.83 -6.80 13.47
CA VAL A 549 1.87 -7.84 13.30
C VAL A 549 2.77 -7.54 12.11
N ILE A 550 4.07 -7.71 12.27
CA ILE A 550 5.07 -7.53 11.20
C ILE A 550 5.37 -8.91 10.60
N LEU A 551 5.00 -9.13 9.33
CA LEU A 551 5.34 -10.30 8.52
C LEU A 551 6.38 -9.94 7.46
N GLN A 552 7.65 -10.25 7.72
CA GLN A 552 8.77 -9.92 6.83
C GLN A 552 9.62 -11.14 6.47
N GLU A 553 9.89 -11.35 5.18
CA GLU A 553 10.87 -12.36 4.69
C GLU A 553 10.59 -13.81 5.12
N ASN A 554 9.36 -14.14 5.53
CA ASN A 554 9.01 -15.51 5.87
C ASN A 554 8.82 -16.35 4.59
N ILE A 555 9.15 -17.63 4.69
CA ILE A 555 9.07 -18.58 3.58
C ILE A 555 8.20 -19.76 4.01
N VAL A 556 7.13 -20.02 3.26
CA VAL A 556 6.32 -21.22 3.42
C VAL A 556 6.52 -22.13 2.20
N ALA A 557 7.01 -23.34 2.42
CA ALA A 557 7.47 -24.27 1.38
C ALA A 557 6.86 -25.66 1.60
N GLY A 558 5.64 -25.88 1.10
CA GLY A 558 4.80 -27.03 1.41
C GLY A 558 3.92 -26.86 2.65
N TYR A 559 2.62 -26.75 2.43
CA TYR A 559 1.57 -27.04 3.41
C TYR A 559 0.44 -27.75 2.69
N GLU A 560 -0.31 -28.63 3.36
CA GLU A 560 -1.42 -29.35 2.72
C GLU A 560 -2.63 -28.45 2.36
N ARG A 561 -2.70 -27.21 2.88
CA ARG A 561 -3.75 -26.23 2.56
C ARG A 561 -3.21 -24.83 2.23
N VAL A 562 -3.40 -23.86 3.14
CA VAL A 562 -3.10 -22.42 2.98
C VAL A 562 -1.72 -22.02 3.54
N GLY A 563 -0.87 -21.36 2.75
CA GLY A 563 0.43 -20.90 3.25
C GLY A 563 0.32 -19.75 4.25
N PHE A 564 -0.30 -18.64 3.83
CA PHE A 564 -0.54 -17.46 4.67
C PHE A 564 -2.04 -17.17 4.78
N ARG A 565 -2.57 -17.11 6.02
CA ARG A 565 -3.94 -16.65 6.32
C ARG A 565 -3.87 -15.42 7.23
N ILE A 566 -4.13 -14.25 6.64
CA ILE A 566 -3.72 -12.96 7.20
C ILE A 566 -4.72 -11.84 6.87
N ASN A 567 -4.57 -10.73 7.60
CA ASN A 567 -5.15 -9.43 7.26
C ASN A 567 -4.12 -8.59 6.47
N GLY A 568 -4.47 -7.38 6.01
CA GLY A 568 -3.57 -6.49 5.26
C GLY A 568 -3.12 -5.27 6.05
N GLU A 569 -2.02 -4.63 5.63
CA GLU A 569 -1.45 -3.49 6.35
C GLU A 569 -2.25 -2.20 6.04
N PRO A 570 -2.50 -1.30 7.02
CA PRO A 570 -3.14 -0.03 6.72
C PRO A 570 -2.18 0.83 5.93
N CYS A 571 -2.72 1.66 5.04
CA CYS A 571 -1.95 2.68 4.36
C CYS A 571 -1.17 3.53 5.37
N PRO A 572 0.17 3.49 5.38
CA PRO A 572 0.94 4.34 6.26
C PRO A 572 0.76 5.79 5.78
N GLY A 573 0.49 6.71 6.72
CA GLY A 573 0.45 8.14 6.42
C GLY A 573 1.72 8.60 5.71
N GLY A 574 1.58 9.59 4.83
CA GLY A 574 2.65 10.09 3.97
C GLY A 574 3.90 10.46 4.76
N ARG A 575 5.04 9.82 4.44
CA ARG A 575 6.30 10.00 5.17
C ARG A 575 7.18 11.06 4.51
N SER A 576 7.91 11.81 5.32
CA SER A 576 8.99 12.67 4.83
C SER A 576 10.33 11.94 4.83
N GLY A 577 11.17 12.21 3.84
CA GLY A 577 12.56 11.74 3.81
C GLY A 577 13.43 12.59 4.75
N ILE A 578 13.31 13.90 4.61
CA ILE A 578 13.87 14.92 5.48
C ILE A 578 12.74 15.87 5.88
N CYS A 579 12.47 15.95 7.18
CA CYS A 579 11.63 17.02 7.74
C CYS A 579 12.46 18.30 7.79
N TRP A 580 11.85 19.47 7.58
CA TRP A 580 12.57 20.74 7.70
C TRP A 580 13.18 20.88 9.10
N PRO A 581 14.45 21.30 9.18
CA PRO A 581 15.14 21.37 10.45
C PRO A 581 14.53 22.46 11.33
N THR A 582 14.38 22.13 12.60
CA THR A 582 14.13 23.10 13.66
C THR A 582 15.41 23.18 14.49
N PHE A 583 16.10 24.30 14.41
CA PHE A 583 17.26 24.56 15.25
C PHE A 583 16.83 25.44 16.42
N GLU A 584 16.81 24.88 17.62
CA GLU A 584 16.50 25.59 18.86
C GLU A 584 17.68 26.44 19.34
N SER A 585 17.40 27.55 20.04
CA SER A 585 18.40 28.43 20.63
C SER A 585 18.97 27.90 21.95
N GLU A 586 18.24 27.02 22.64
CA GLU A 586 18.64 26.40 23.91
C GLU A 586 18.51 24.87 23.89
N HIS A 587 18.93 24.21 24.98
CA HIS A 587 18.84 22.75 25.11
C HIS A 587 17.42 22.32 25.49
N ASN A 588 16.88 21.28 24.84
CA ASN A 588 15.48 20.84 24.98
C ASN A 588 15.07 20.23 26.34
N GLN A 589 15.85 20.44 27.41
CA GLN A 589 15.61 19.97 28.79
C GLN A 589 15.20 18.48 28.96
N GLY A 590 15.51 17.62 27.98
CA GLY A 590 15.29 16.18 28.12
C GLY A 590 16.09 15.59 29.30
N PRO A 591 15.53 14.68 30.11
CA PRO A 591 14.26 13.97 29.91
C PRO A 591 13.03 14.60 30.61
N GLN A 592 13.13 15.80 31.19
CA GLN A 592 12.00 16.43 31.88
C GLN A 592 10.93 16.94 30.89
N MET A 593 11.38 17.37 29.71
CA MET A 593 10.54 17.71 28.58
C MET A 593 10.58 16.64 27.48
N SER A 594 9.57 16.65 26.61
CA SER A 594 9.50 15.75 25.46
C SER A 594 10.67 16.00 24.50
N HIS A 595 11.47 14.97 24.22
CA HIS A 595 12.63 15.07 23.32
C HIS A 595 12.26 15.48 21.88
N ILE A 596 10.98 15.30 21.48
CA ILE A 596 10.43 15.70 20.18
C ILE A 596 9.59 16.98 20.24
N GLY A 597 9.56 17.66 21.40
CA GLY A 597 8.89 18.93 21.59
C GLY A 597 9.87 20.10 21.48
N LEU A 598 9.38 21.23 20.99
CA LEU A 598 10.10 22.50 21.01
C LEU A 598 9.83 23.17 22.37
N VAL A 599 10.88 23.64 23.02
CA VAL A 599 10.81 24.23 24.38
C VAL A 599 11.61 25.53 24.51
N SER A 600 12.26 25.97 23.43
CA SER A 600 12.93 27.26 23.32
C SER A 600 12.70 27.87 21.94
N TYR A 601 13.06 29.15 21.79
CA TYR A 601 12.96 29.85 20.50
C TYR A 601 13.87 29.22 19.44
N ASN A 602 13.63 29.57 18.18
CA ASN A 602 14.50 29.16 17.10
C ASN A 602 15.82 29.95 17.10
N ALA A 603 16.94 29.28 16.89
CA ALA A 603 18.22 29.92 16.64
C ALA A 603 18.16 30.79 15.37
N ILE A 604 18.76 31.98 15.36
CA ILE A 604 18.66 32.91 14.22
C ILE A 604 19.47 32.41 13.00
N ALA A 605 20.61 31.76 13.23
CA ALA A 605 21.61 31.46 12.21
C ALA A 605 21.88 29.96 12.06
N CYS A 606 21.05 29.25 11.29
CA CYS A 606 21.29 27.86 10.90
C CYS A 606 20.92 27.58 9.44
N LEU A 607 21.59 26.59 8.85
CA LEU A 607 21.40 26.12 7.47
C LEU A 607 21.63 24.61 7.44
N LEU A 608 20.72 23.84 6.83
CA LEU A 608 20.97 22.45 6.49
C LEU A 608 21.44 22.35 5.03
N THR A 609 22.58 21.72 4.78
CA THR A 609 22.99 21.32 3.43
C THR A 609 22.90 19.80 3.31
N VAL A 610 22.18 19.33 2.29
CA VAL A 610 22.04 17.90 1.97
C VAL A 610 22.78 17.65 0.67
N SER A 611 23.89 16.91 0.73
CA SER A 611 24.66 16.54 -0.45
C SER A 611 24.74 15.02 -0.64
N ASP A 612 25.04 14.58 -1.86
CA ASP A 612 25.41 13.19 -2.19
C ASP A 612 24.36 12.14 -1.75
N THR A 613 23.10 12.55 -1.65
CA THR A 613 22.01 11.76 -1.07
C THR A 613 21.16 11.13 -2.17
N THR A 614 20.83 9.85 -2.01
CA THR A 614 19.90 9.13 -2.91
C THR A 614 18.55 8.93 -2.23
N PHE A 615 17.50 9.55 -2.78
CA PHE A 615 16.11 9.30 -2.39
C PHE A 615 15.50 8.20 -3.28
N VAL A 616 14.87 7.19 -2.65
CA VAL A 616 14.27 6.04 -3.34
C VAL A 616 12.80 5.87 -2.92
N GLY A 617 11.88 5.70 -3.87
CA GLY A 617 10.48 5.37 -3.58
C GLY A 617 9.60 6.54 -3.09
N PHE A 618 9.95 7.79 -3.39
CA PHE A 618 9.17 8.96 -3.01
C PHE A 618 8.08 9.26 -4.05
N LYS A 619 6.90 8.70 -3.79
CA LYS A 619 5.69 8.74 -4.63
C LYS A 619 4.44 8.54 -3.77
N ASN A 620 3.26 8.43 -4.40
CA ASN A 620 2.05 7.98 -3.73
C ASN A 620 2.28 6.58 -3.11
N VAL A 621 1.92 6.43 -1.84
CA VAL A 621 1.90 5.13 -1.14
C VAL A 621 0.52 4.50 -1.24
N CYS A 622 -0.52 5.33 -1.15
CA CYS A 622 -1.90 4.94 -1.42
C CYS A 622 -2.67 6.06 -2.16
N SER A 623 -4.00 5.94 -2.25
CA SER A 623 -4.87 6.90 -2.94
C SER A 623 -4.93 8.30 -2.31
N THR A 624 -4.58 8.46 -1.03
CA THR A 624 -4.58 9.76 -0.32
C THR A 624 -3.22 10.17 0.24
N GLU A 625 -2.29 9.21 0.41
CA GLU A 625 -1.01 9.42 1.10
C GLU A 625 0.17 9.40 0.13
N ARG A 626 1.07 10.37 0.28
CA ARG A 626 2.25 10.56 -0.56
C ARG A 626 3.50 10.73 0.31
N ASN A 627 4.58 10.01 -0.03
CA ASN A 627 5.88 10.26 0.55
C ASN A 627 6.51 11.50 -0.13
N TYR A 628 7.10 12.41 0.65
CA TYR A 628 7.79 13.60 0.14
C TYR A 628 9.27 13.57 0.54
N MET A 629 10.19 13.90 -0.36
CA MET A 629 11.63 13.92 -0.04
C MET A 629 11.92 14.96 1.03
N PHE A 630 11.32 16.14 0.91
CA PHE A 630 11.38 17.21 1.90
C PHE A 630 9.97 17.64 2.33
N MET A 631 9.74 17.86 3.62
CA MET A 631 8.43 18.28 4.15
C MET A 631 8.58 19.27 5.30
N SER A 632 7.81 20.36 5.31
CA SER A 632 7.80 21.30 6.44
C SER A 632 7.34 20.59 7.72
N ASN A 633 7.93 20.90 8.88
CA ASN A 633 7.51 20.31 10.14
C ASN A 633 6.09 20.80 10.48
N PRO A 634 5.06 19.95 10.56
CA PRO A 634 3.70 20.40 10.83
C PRO A 634 3.52 20.97 12.24
N ARG A 635 4.42 20.63 13.18
CA ARG A 635 4.38 21.07 14.59
C ARG A 635 5.21 22.31 14.91
N ASN A 636 5.97 22.84 13.95
CA ASN A 636 6.76 24.06 14.13
C ASN A 636 6.11 25.20 13.36
N GLU A 637 5.71 26.24 14.09
CA GLU A 637 4.91 27.35 13.59
C GLU A 637 5.73 28.66 13.47
N ASP A 638 6.87 28.77 14.17
CA ASP A 638 7.60 30.03 14.36
C ASP A 638 8.67 30.29 13.28
N LEU A 639 9.65 29.39 13.13
CA LEU A 639 10.69 29.47 12.10
C LEU A 639 11.15 28.06 11.68
N GLN A 640 11.30 27.83 10.37
CA GLN A 640 11.90 26.60 9.81
C GLN A 640 13.03 26.98 8.85
N HIS A 641 14.25 26.61 9.19
CA HIS A 641 15.48 27.12 8.54
C HIS A 641 15.62 26.69 7.08
N PRO A 642 16.30 27.49 6.25
CA PRO A 642 16.49 27.15 4.84
C PRO A 642 17.26 25.83 4.69
N ILE A 643 16.92 25.09 3.64
CA ILE A 643 17.68 23.92 3.19
C ILE A 643 18.41 24.28 1.90
N SER A 644 19.64 23.80 1.74
CA SER A 644 20.33 23.73 0.45
C SER A 644 20.55 22.27 0.06
N VAL A 645 20.45 21.95 -1.22
CA VAL A 645 20.68 20.60 -1.75
C VAL A 645 21.62 20.64 -2.96
N GLU A 646 22.43 19.60 -3.11
CA GLU A 646 23.32 19.37 -4.26
C GLU A 646 23.59 17.87 -4.42
N ARG A 647 23.99 17.42 -5.61
CA ARG A 647 24.32 16.02 -5.95
C ARG A 647 23.25 15.01 -5.48
N ILE A 648 21.98 15.40 -5.59
CA ILE A 648 20.84 14.57 -5.20
C ILE A 648 20.49 13.58 -6.32
N THR A 649 20.45 12.29 -5.97
CA THR A 649 19.97 11.23 -6.87
C THR A 649 18.55 10.83 -6.48
N LYS A 650 17.67 10.60 -7.46
CA LYS A 650 16.25 10.27 -7.26
C LYS A 650 15.92 9.00 -8.04
N ILE A 651 15.52 7.94 -7.35
CA ILE A 651 15.20 6.63 -7.93
C ILE A 651 13.74 6.29 -7.61
N ASP A 652 12.99 5.80 -8.61
CA ASP A 652 11.59 5.37 -8.44
C ASP A 652 10.71 6.38 -7.66
N SER A 653 10.90 7.66 -7.99
CA SER A 653 10.31 8.80 -7.28
C SER A 653 9.74 9.81 -8.26
N THR A 654 8.68 10.51 -7.85
CA THR A 654 7.89 11.40 -8.71
C THR A 654 8.13 12.88 -8.38
N GLU A 655 7.94 13.79 -9.35
CA GLU A 655 8.18 15.23 -9.15
C GLU A 655 7.22 15.83 -8.12
N GLU A 656 5.97 15.38 -8.08
CA GLU A 656 4.97 15.79 -7.09
C GLU A 656 5.34 15.40 -5.65
N SER A 657 6.39 14.58 -5.47
CA SER A 657 6.93 14.14 -4.18
C SER A 657 8.25 14.81 -3.78
N LEU A 658 8.71 15.86 -4.47
CA LEU A 658 9.97 16.51 -4.09
C LEU A 658 9.85 17.29 -2.76
N ALA A 659 8.86 18.17 -2.65
CA ALA A 659 8.67 19.04 -1.48
C ALA A 659 7.20 19.10 -1.05
N PHE A 660 6.95 19.40 0.23
CA PHE A 660 5.63 19.77 0.74
C PHE A 660 5.73 20.82 1.83
N ILE A 661 5.00 21.93 1.70
CA ILE A 661 4.96 23.00 2.71
C ILE A 661 3.52 23.15 3.21
N HIS A 662 3.25 22.61 4.40
CA HIS A 662 1.95 22.75 5.08
C HIS A 662 1.49 24.21 5.15
N ASN A 663 0.17 24.45 5.08
CA ASN A 663 -0.41 25.75 5.42
C ASN A 663 -0.30 26.06 6.94
N PRO A 664 -0.33 27.35 7.36
CA PRO A 664 -0.45 27.74 8.77
C PRO A 664 -1.71 27.18 9.44
N ASP A 665 -1.60 26.84 10.73
CA ASP A 665 -2.75 26.36 11.51
C ASP A 665 -3.55 27.53 12.10
N LEU A 666 -4.83 27.63 11.74
CA LEU A 666 -5.77 28.60 12.31
C LEU A 666 -5.96 28.44 13.83
N GLY A 667 -5.74 27.25 14.40
CA GLY A 667 -5.78 27.02 15.84
C GLY A 667 -4.73 27.83 16.61
N LYS A 668 -3.64 28.20 15.92
CA LYS A 668 -2.53 29.00 16.46
C LYS A 668 -2.75 30.51 16.40
N VAL A 669 -3.85 30.97 15.81
CA VAL A 669 -4.24 32.38 15.89
C VAL A 669 -5.01 32.64 17.19
N ASN A 670 -4.27 32.75 18.29
CA ASN A 670 -4.83 33.00 19.62
C ASN A 670 -3.83 33.77 20.52
N PRO A 671 -4.29 34.44 21.61
CA PRO A 671 -3.42 35.26 22.47
C PRO A 671 -2.26 34.58 23.19
N SER A 672 -2.19 33.23 23.21
CA SER A 672 -1.08 32.46 23.79
C SER A 672 -0.13 31.86 22.75
N ASP A 673 -0.46 31.98 21.46
CA ASP A 673 0.40 31.64 20.32
C ASP A 673 0.56 32.92 19.46
N CYS A 674 0.12 32.93 18.19
CA CYS A 674 0.41 34.00 17.22
C CYS A 674 -0.59 35.18 17.24
N VAL A 675 -1.27 35.36 18.38
CA VAL A 675 -2.14 36.49 18.77
C VAL A 675 -3.34 36.73 17.85
N ASP A 676 -3.15 37.39 16.71
CA ASP A 676 -4.21 37.82 15.77
C ASP A 676 -3.85 37.64 14.28
N MET A 677 -2.80 36.86 13.99
CA MET A 677 -2.37 36.48 12.65
C MET A 677 -1.79 35.06 12.61
N ASP A 678 -1.61 34.52 11.40
CA ASP A 678 -0.88 33.27 11.21
C ASP A 678 0.54 33.33 11.78
N CYS A 679 0.99 32.20 12.32
CA CYS A 679 2.40 31.96 12.57
C CYS A 679 3.14 31.82 11.23
N ASP A 680 4.29 32.48 11.10
CA ASP A 680 4.85 32.79 9.78
C ASP A 680 5.82 31.73 9.24
N ALA A 681 6.26 30.72 10.02
CA ALA A 681 7.30 29.74 9.61
C ALA A 681 7.04 29.19 8.21
N LYS A 682 5.90 28.50 8.08
CA LYS A 682 5.45 27.80 6.87
C LYS A 682 5.28 28.77 5.68
N LYS A 683 5.05 30.05 5.95
CA LYS A 683 4.96 31.12 4.95
C LYS A 683 6.32 31.70 4.55
N LYS A 684 7.44 31.36 5.20
CA LYS A 684 8.82 31.77 4.84
C LYS A 684 9.80 30.61 4.58
N THR A 685 9.45 29.37 4.93
CA THR A 685 10.24 28.15 4.69
C THR A 685 10.70 28.02 3.23
N MET A 686 11.98 27.71 2.98
CA MET A 686 12.52 27.55 1.62
C MET A 686 13.57 26.45 1.48
N LEU A 687 13.69 25.89 0.27
CA LEU A 687 14.77 24.98 -0.15
C LEU A 687 15.47 25.54 -1.39
N LYS A 688 16.78 25.36 -1.50
CA LYS A 688 17.59 25.72 -2.66
C LYS A 688 18.22 24.50 -3.29
N ASP A 689 18.13 24.39 -4.61
CA ASP A 689 18.93 23.46 -5.38
C ASP A 689 20.14 24.22 -5.97
N LEU A 690 21.33 23.88 -5.50
CA LEU A 690 22.56 24.60 -5.80
C LEU A 690 23.19 24.17 -7.13
N ASP A 691 22.91 22.96 -7.63
CA ASP A 691 23.51 22.39 -8.84
C ASP A 691 22.50 21.90 -9.89
N GLY A 692 21.21 21.85 -9.55
CA GLY A 692 20.13 21.40 -10.44
C GLY A 692 19.79 19.92 -10.33
N SER A 693 20.49 19.16 -9.47
CA SER A 693 20.25 17.72 -9.29
C SER A 693 18.86 17.40 -8.74
N PHE A 694 18.25 18.32 -7.99
CA PHE A 694 16.98 18.10 -7.30
C PHE A 694 15.76 18.62 -8.09
N LEU A 695 15.80 19.83 -8.63
CA LEU A 695 14.72 20.48 -9.37
C LEU A 695 14.85 20.34 -10.90
N GLY A 696 16.00 19.87 -11.39
CA GLY A 696 16.34 19.76 -12.82
C GLY A 696 17.14 20.95 -13.37
N ALA A 697 17.25 22.03 -12.59
CA ALA A 697 18.10 23.19 -12.82
C ALA A 697 18.29 23.96 -11.50
N VAL A 698 19.35 24.76 -11.39
CA VAL A 698 19.64 25.60 -10.21
C VAL A 698 18.44 26.50 -9.91
N GLY A 699 17.88 26.39 -8.70
CA GLY A 699 16.59 26.98 -8.39
C GLY A 699 16.21 26.87 -6.91
N ALA A 700 14.94 27.13 -6.59
CA ALA A 700 14.42 27.10 -5.24
C ALA A 700 12.97 26.59 -5.16
N VAL A 701 12.62 26.01 -4.01
CA VAL A 701 11.24 25.83 -3.57
C VAL A 701 10.91 26.97 -2.62
N VAL A 702 9.86 27.73 -2.94
CA VAL A 702 9.47 28.98 -2.27
C VAL A 702 8.00 28.86 -1.82
N PRO A 703 7.63 29.27 -0.60
CA PRO A 703 6.32 28.93 -0.03
C PRO A 703 5.21 29.81 -0.61
N TYR A 704 3.94 29.39 -0.43
CA TYR A 704 2.77 30.20 -0.80
C TYR A 704 2.49 31.27 0.28
N SER A 705 3.39 32.25 0.39
CA SER A 705 3.39 33.26 1.47
C SER A 705 2.11 34.08 1.56
N GLU A 706 1.43 34.31 0.44
CA GLU A 706 0.18 35.06 0.32
C GLU A 706 -1.10 34.24 0.51
N TYR A 707 -0.98 32.98 0.94
CA TYR A 707 -2.13 32.15 1.33
C TYR A 707 -3.10 32.93 2.26
N GLU A 708 -4.37 33.00 1.87
CA GLU A 708 -5.46 33.72 2.55
C GLU A 708 -5.32 35.26 2.61
N TRP A 709 -4.53 35.89 1.72
CA TRP A 709 -4.50 37.36 1.60
C TRP A 709 -5.87 37.94 1.21
N ASN A 710 -6.45 38.78 2.08
CA ASN A 710 -7.85 39.26 1.98
C ASN A 710 -8.91 38.12 1.97
N GLY A 711 -8.53 36.89 2.33
CA GLY A 711 -9.43 35.74 2.44
C GLY A 711 -10.15 35.73 3.78
N ASN A 712 -10.10 34.60 4.49
CA ASN A 712 -10.61 34.47 5.84
C ASN A 712 -9.85 35.42 6.81
N PRO A 713 -10.51 36.45 7.40
CA PRO A 713 -9.84 37.46 8.22
C PRO A 713 -9.13 36.93 9.47
N ARG A 714 -9.41 35.68 9.88
CA ARG A 714 -8.73 35.02 11.00
C ARG A 714 -7.25 34.76 10.75
N HIS A 715 -6.81 34.59 9.50
CA HIS A 715 -5.38 34.52 9.17
C HIS A 715 -4.63 35.85 9.42
N GLY A 716 -5.37 36.93 9.67
CA GLY A 716 -4.82 38.23 10.00
C GLY A 716 -4.09 38.91 8.84
N LEU A 717 -4.31 38.48 7.59
CA LEU A 717 -3.55 38.87 6.40
C LEU A 717 -4.42 39.59 5.36
N GLY A 718 -3.98 40.76 4.89
CA GLY A 718 -4.67 41.49 3.83
C GLY A 718 -4.29 42.96 3.74
N ASP A 719 -4.86 43.67 2.77
CA ASP A 719 -4.59 45.08 2.48
C ASP A 719 -5.00 46.01 3.64
N TYR A 720 -5.94 45.56 4.48
CA TYR A 720 -6.38 46.25 5.69
C TYR A 720 -5.31 46.28 6.80
N ARG A 721 -4.26 45.45 6.71
CA ARG A 721 -3.12 45.42 7.64
C ARG A 721 -1.93 46.26 7.19
N ILE A 722 -1.90 46.76 5.95
CA ILE A 722 -0.81 47.60 5.44
C ILE A 722 -0.76 48.91 6.27
N PRO A 723 0.44 49.43 6.65
CA PRO A 723 0.52 50.59 7.54
C PRO A 723 -0.16 51.81 6.91
N LYS A 724 -1.00 52.52 7.68
CA LYS A 724 -1.66 53.76 7.20
C LYS A 724 -0.66 54.80 6.70
N VAL A 725 0.53 54.86 7.30
CA VAL A 725 1.63 55.75 6.90
C VAL A 725 2.20 55.40 5.52
N MET A 726 2.24 54.12 5.16
CA MET A 726 2.68 53.64 3.84
C MET A 726 1.66 53.98 2.76
N LEU A 727 0.37 54.03 3.11
CA LEU A 727 -0.74 54.36 2.21
C LEU A 727 -1.11 55.85 2.20
N THR A 728 -0.29 56.75 2.76
CA THR A 728 -0.58 58.19 2.83
C THR A 728 0.52 58.99 2.13
N ALA A 729 0.16 59.75 1.09
CA ALA A 729 1.08 60.66 0.40
C ALA A 729 1.38 61.91 1.25
N LEU A 730 2.46 62.64 0.92
CA LEU A 730 2.88 63.85 1.65
C LEU A 730 1.81 64.97 1.67
N ASN A 731 0.85 64.96 0.74
CA ASN A 731 -0.30 65.87 0.70
C ASN A 731 -1.53 65.37 1.50
N GLY A 732 -1.40 64.26 2.24
CA GLY A 732 -2.47 63.64 3.01
C GLY A 732 -3.44 62.76 2.22
N SER A 733 -3.29 62.61 0.90
CA SER A 733 -4.17 61.72 0.12
C SER A 733 -3.79 60.25 0.30
N ARG A 734 -4.79 59.35 0.18
CA ARG A 734 -4.54 57.90 0.26
C ARG A 734 -3.97 57.39 -1.06
N ILE A 735 -2.81 56.76 -0.99
CA ILE A 735 -2.20 56.06 -2.13
C ILE A 735 -2.92 54.70 -2.31
N PRO A 736 -3.40 54.35 -3.52
CA PRO A 736 -3.97 53.04 -3.80
C PRO A 736 -2.96 51.91 -3.54
N VAL A 737 -3.39 50.84 -2.89
CA VAL A 737 -2.52 49.70 -2.55
C VAL A 737 -1.86 49.10 -3.78
N SER A 738 -2.56 49.06 -4.93
CA SER A 738 -2.03 48.58 -6.21
C SER A 738 -0.87 49.39 -6.76
N GLN A 739 -0.62 50.62 -6.28
CA GLN A 739 0.54 51.42 -6.69
C GLN A 739 1.81 51.12 -5.88
N ILE A 740 1.67 50.58 -4.66
CA ILE A 740 2.81 50.35 -3.74
C ILE A 740 3.08 48.85 -3.55
N ALA A 741 2.03 48.03 -3.50
CA ALA A 741 2.10 46.58 -3.38
C ALA A 741 1.16 45.91 -4.42
N PRO A 742 1.45 46.04 -5.73
CA PRO A 742 0.68 45.41 -6.80
C PRO A 742 0.68 43.87 -6.70
N ASN A 743 1.82 43.29 -6.29
CA ASN A 743 2.01 41.85 -6.13
C ASN A 743 2.05 41.49 -4.63
N LYS A 744 1.58 40.29 -4.28
CA LYS A 744 1.53 39.77 -2.90
C LYS A 744 2.42 38.54 -2.76
N GLY A 745 3.02 38.36 -1.58
CA GLY A 745 3.95 37.27 -1.30
C GLY A 745 5.37 37.54 -1.81
N VAL A 746 6.14 36.47 -2.03
CA VAL A 746 7.51 36.52 -2.54
C VAL A 746 7.52 36.82 -4.05
N ILE A 747 8.60 37.38 -4.62
CA ILE A 747 8.72 37.63 -6.08
C ILE A 747 8.66 36.30 -6.85
N ARG A 748 8.00 36.25 -8.02
CA ARG A 748 7.65 35.00 -8.74
C ARG A 748 7.93 34.99 -10.25
N ASP A 749 8.79 35.88 -10.73
CA ASP A 749 9.02 36.16 -12.17
C ASP A 749 9.47 34.95 -13.02
N SER A 750 9.90 33.85 -12.39
CA SER A 750 10.20 32.57 -13.05
C SER A 750 9.83 31.39 -12.16
N CYS A 751 8.58 31.39 -11.68
CA CYS A 751 8.04 30.37 -10.77
C CYS A 751 6.76 29.70 -11.30
N THR A 752 6.65 28.38 -11.07
CA THR A 752 5.44 27.58 -11.31
C THR A 752 4.86 27.15 -9.97
N TYR A 753 3.55 27.32 -9.76
CA TYR A 753 2.89 26.78 -8.56
C TYR A 753 2.71 25.27 -8.67
N MET A 754 3.22 24.53 -7.70
CA MET A 754 3.08 23.09 -7.59
C MET A 754 2.00 22.79 -6.54
N SER A 755 0.79 22.46 -6.98
CA SER A 755 -0.35 22.21 -6.09
C SER A 755 -0.08 21.10 -5.08
N THR A 756 0.62 20.05 -5.50
CA THR A 756 1.06 18.93 -4.66
C THR A 756 2.16 19.29 -3.66
N TRP A 757 2.88 20.40 -3.85
CA TRP A 757 3.89 20.88 -2.89
C TRP A 757 3.37 22.01 -1.98
N GLN A 758 2.16 22.53 -2.26
CA GLN A 758 1.62 23.79 -1.70
C GLN A 758 2.60 24.97 -1.78
N SER A 759 3.44 24.98 -2.82
CA SER A 759 4.58 25.91 -2.95
C SER A 759 5.00 26.10 -4.41
N TYR A 760 5.87 27.06 -4.64
CA TYR A 760 6.36 27.44 -5.96
C TYR A 760 7.71 26.79 -6.27
N LYS A 761 7.83 26.19 -7.45
CA LYS A 761 9.09 25.79 -8.08
C LYS A 761 9.64 26.97 -8.86
N CYS A 762 10.76 27.53 -8.42
CA CYS A 762 11.30 28.80 -8.91
C CYS A 762 12.72 28.67 -9.48
N PHE A 763 13.00 29.46 -10.52
CA PHE A 763 14.32 29.56 -11.15
C PHE A 763 14.74 31.04 -11.30
N GLY A 764 15.99 31.28 -11.71
CA GLY A 764 16.51 32.61 -12.07
C GLY A 764 16.82 33.58 -10.93
N LEU A 765 16.11 33.50 -9.79
CA LEU A 765 16.32 34.36 -8.62
C LEU A 765 16.98 33.63 -7.44
N ASN A 766 17.91 34.30 -6.76
CA ASN A 766 18.58 33.79 -5.56
C ASN A 766 17.87 34.25 -4.29
N TYR A 767 16.75 33.60 -3.96
CA TYR A 767 15.97 33.87 -2.75
C TYR A 767 16.82 33.81 -1.48
N LYS A 768 16.53 34.64 -0.48
CA LYS A 768 17.20 34.63 0.83
C LYS A 768 16.13 34.76 1.91
N MET A 769 16.28 34.00 2.99
CA MET A 769 15.50 34.22 4.20
C MET A 769 16.04 35.44 4.92
N LEU A 770 15.15 36.35 5.30
CA LEU A 770 15.44 37.48 6.18
C LEU A 770 14.67 37.26 7.48
N VAL A 771 15.40 37.21 8.59
CA VAL A 771 14.83 37.16 9.94
C VAL A 771 14.92 38.56 10.53
N ILE A 772 13.83 39.03 11.13
CA ILE A 772 13.75 40.32 11.82
C ILE A 772 13.22 40.02 13.21
N GLU A 773 14.00 40.34 14.23
CA GLU A 773 13.66 40.15 15.63
C GLU A 773 13.57 41.51 16.32
N SER A 774 12.56 41.68 17.18
CA SER A 774 12.47 42.84 18.07
C SER A 774 13.19 42.52 19.38
N LEU A 775 14.22 43.32 19.68
CA LEU A 775 15.00 43.21 20.92
C LEU A 775 14.39 44.00 22.09
N ASP A 776 13.23 44.62 21.88
CA ASP A 776 12.53 45.38 22.93
C ASP A 776 11.88 44.43 23.96
N ALA A 777 11.85 44.84 25.23
CA ALA A 777 11.36 43.99 26.33
C ALA A 777 9.87 43.60 26.26
N ASP A 778 9.11 44.20 25.35
CA ASP A 778 7.70 43.93 25.09
C ASP A 778 7.45 43.22 23.75
N THR A 779 8.49 42.62 23.15
CA THR A 779 8.51 41.99 21.80
C THR A 779 7.33 41.06 21.50
N GLU A 780 6.89 40.24 22.45
CA GLU A 780 5.73 39.33 22.29
C GLU A 780 4.37 40.00 22.47
N THR A 781 4.33 41.21 23.05
CA THR A 781 3.09 41.91 23.42
C THR A 781 2.82 43.17 22.59
N ARG A 782 3.83 43.70 21.88
CA ARG A 782 3.72 44.85 21.00
C ARG A 782 3.92 44.49 19.54
N ARG A 783 2.88 44.74 18.74
CA ARG A 783 2.93 44.61 17.29
C ARG A 783 3.79 45.70 16.65
N LEU A 784 5.06 45.39 16.36
CA LEU A 784 5.95 46.25 15.54
C LEU A 784 5.71 46.14 14.03
N SER A 785 4.98 45.12 13.58
CA SER A 785 4.73 44.85 12.16
C SER A 785 3.40 45.43 11.63
N PRO A 786 3.35 45.94 10.38
CA PRO A 786 4.32 45.68 9.32
C PRO A 786 5.60 46.54 9.35
N VAL A 787 6.76 45.88 9.39
CA VAL A 787 8.06 46.49 9.09
C VAL A 787 8.18 46.67 7.58
N ALA A 788 8.35 47.91 7.11
CA ALA A 788 8.59 48.21 5.71
C ALA A 788 10.10 48.30 5.45
N ILE A 789 10.60 47.48 4.52
CA ILE A 789 11.99 47.53 4.06
C ILE A 789 12.01 48.08 2.64
N LEU A 790 12.69 49.20 2.44
CA LEU A 790 13.00 49.74 1.13
C LEU A 790 14.40 49.26 0.74
N GLY A 791 14.48 48.35 -0.23
CA GLY A 791 15.73 47.99 -0.90
C GLY A 791 15.80 48.70 -2.24
N GLU A 792 16.84 49.48 -2.48
CA GLU A 792 17.20 49.90 -3.83
C GLU A 792 17.77 48.67 -4.57
N ILE A 793 17.23 48.41 -5.76
CA ILE A 793 17.76 47.35 -6.64
C ILE A 793 19.03 47.92 -7.28
N CYS A 794 20.19 47.38 -6.90
CA CYS A 794 21.48 47.62 -7.54
C CYS A 794 21.67 46.74 -8.79
#